data_AF-A0A5E3WRD0-F1
#
_entry.id   AF-A0A5E3WRD0-F1
#
_cell.length_a   1.000
_cell.length_b   1.000
_cell.length_c   1.000
_cell.angle_alpha   90.00
_cell.angle_beta   90.00
_cell.angle_gamma   90.00
#
_symmetry.space_group_name_H-M   'P 1'
#
loop_
_entity.id
_entity.type
_entity.pdbx_description
1 polymer ?
#
loop_
_entity_poly.entity_id
_entity_poly.type
_entity_poly.pdbx_seq_one_letter_code
_entity_poly.pdbx_strand_id
1 'polypeptide(L)'
;MFFSALSVATLAAGASARPSPRATSSNTATLDGATYGNKGIVAFGFIPSNATESTGDTLGGLGSAIALKSFTAKGNTSYSGTLVVQPDRGYNIETTIDYQGRQHDIDFVMTPYYGSSDLSFSDAAKTLGLTYKSTLLYTDRDGSKTTGLDAAGVRPASSQYPDANAPTADPPLPIPSSSDNHISVDCEGLVLNSDGSFWMSDEYGPYIYKFSATGALIQAIAPPEAILPLTKKGALDFTSEDDPKTGRAANQGFEGLTVSGDGKTLYALLQSGTVEDDDSQYTRLVAYDISNESVRPTLTGEWVVTLPTKSSSGKVYGGSELHYVSENMFLVLARDGKGMGNGDSDSDITSAYKQADLISTKSATNIAGTKYDDPSNPVAPDGDLKSKITPVEYVSFVNYIDDTQLARFGLHNGPEEDETLIVGKWESLALVSCQDSNNPDDYFLFTAADNDFQTENGIAVGEPYNAGINVDNQFLVFRVTLPGASLGDLTAAPFRLPANNSKGGKSSGKSGKNDKTRPSPWEKYASPPSMPSTDSEKVIVVLGAGVIGLTAALAIQEKGGYRVTIVADTLPTDPKSVAYTSHWAGAHHVMNLGNDFHHQLEKETLDVMWKMSEPGSGAEHCFLRAPQKEFYTVPQADPDLLSVYPDFRQMSEEEYAKVPGATSGVALTALNINTPAYIPYLLSRFLAAGGTLHRASVNHIDQILEGGLALLTGSRVRGTHIDALICCPGLAARTLGGLEDKDVFPQRGQTVIVHAPWIRESGGRSLVGETGSHTYIIPRRSGDVILGGTRVPDDWYPKPRPETKTDILQRTLAFYPEIAPPEIRAKRASTIEDMEALIVEEGCGFRPARKGGIRMETEWREVPGSQGRKVPVIFNYGHAGYGFQTSWGSANVVTKLLEEAMAQV
;
A
#
# COMPACT_ATOMS: atom_id res chain seq x y z
N MET A 1 55.62 -8.65 45.90
CA MET A 1 54.60 -8.82 44.83
C MET A 1 53.25 -8.96 45.48
N PHE A 2 52.48 -7.88 45.62
CA PHE A 2 51.03 -7.90 45.86
C PHE A 2 50.53 -6.49 45.53
N PHE A 3 49.78 -6.35 44.43
CA PHE A 3 49.09 -5.10 44.09
C PHE A 3 47.59 -5.36 44.10
N SER A 4 46.90 -4.51 44.86
CA SER A 4 45.46 -4.48 45.09
C SER A 4 44.68 -4.16 43.81
N ALA A 5 43.55 -4.84 43.64
CA ALA A 5 42.55 -4.56 42.61
C ALA A 5 41.64 -3.39 43.04
N LEU A 6 41.49 -2.41 42.17
CA LEU A 6 40.54 -1.30 42.29
C LEU A 6 39.18 -1.76 41.73
N SER A 7 38.14 -1.72 42.55
CA SER A 7 36.75 -1.89 42.12
C SER A 7 36.22 -0.57 41.56
N VAL A 8 35.81 -0.56 40.30
CA VAL A 8 35.09 0.55 39.66
C VAL A 8 33.60 0.36 39.90
N ALA A 9 32.99 1.31 40.61
CA ALA A 9 31.55 1.40 40.79
C ALA A 9 30.90 1.92 39.49
N THR A 10 30.05 1.12 38.88
CA THR A 10 29.15 1.53 37.80
C THR A 10 27.97 2.29 38.40
N LEU A 11 27.89 3.59 38.10
CA LEU A 11 26.69 4.41 38.27
C LEU A 11 25.62 3.87 37.32
N ALA A 12 24.62 3.18 37.87
CA ALA A 12 23.38 2.91 37.15
C ALA A 12 22.66 4.24 36.93
N ALA A 13 22.71 4.76 35.71
CA ALA A 13 21.81 5.82 35.28
C ALA A 13 20.39 5.24 35.31
N GLY A 14 19.60 5.65 36.30
CA GLY A 14 18.19 5.31 36.37
C GLY A 14 17.50 5.79 35.11
N ALA A 15 16.87 4.85 34.38
CA ALA A 15 15.92 5.19 33.34
C ALA A 15 14.81 6.02 34.01
N SER A 16 14.73 7.31 33.67
CA SER A 16 13.62 8.16 34.08
C SER A 16 12.33 7.53 33.54
N ALA A 17 11.42 7.16 34.44
CA ALA A 17 10.07 6.76 34.07
C ALA A 17 9.44 7.85 33.20
N ARG A 18 8.66 7.44 32.18
CA ARG A 18 7.83 8.36 31.39
C ARG A 18 6.91 9.11 32.36
N PRO A 19 6.75 10.44 32.26
CA PRO A 19 5.73 11.15 33.02
C PRO A 19 4.38 10.48 32.70
N SER A 20 3.76 9.86 33.71
CA SER A 20 2.36 9.44 33.57
C SER A 20 1.52 10.71 33.41
N PRO A 21 0.64 10.79 32.40
CA PRO A 21 -0.30 11.89 32.29
C PRO A 21 -1.10 11.97 33.60
N ARG A 22 -1.04 13.11 34.29
CA ARG A 22 -2.03 13.39 35.32
C ARG A 22 -3.26 13.87 34.59
N ALA A 23 -4.24 12.98 34.52
CA ALA A 23 -5.51 13.19 33.85
C ALA A 23 -6.24 14.41 34.40
N THR A 24 -6.49 15.39 33.55
CA THR A 24 -7.69 16.23 33.65
C THR A 24 -8.79 15.46 32.91
N SER A 25 -9.63 14.77 33.69
CA SER A 25 -10.68 13.77 33.37
C SER A 25 -10.24 12.47 32.66
N SER A 26 -9.69 11.50 33.41
CA SER A 26 -9.68 10.11 32.92
C SER A 26 -11.09 9.54 33.05
N ASN A 27 -11.86 9.57 31.96
CA ASN A 27 -13.12 8.86 31.91
C ASN A 27 -12.83 7.36 31.71
N THR A 28 -13.44 6.52 32.53
CA THR A 28 -13.31 5.06 32.41
C THR A 28 -14.66 4.46 32.06
N ALA A 29 -14.68 3.54 31.11
CA ALA A 29 -15.83 2.71 30.81
C ALA A 29 -15.62 1.30 31.38
N THR A 30 -16.69 0.62 31.79
CA THR A 30 -16.61 -0.79 32.21
C THR A 30 -17.61 -1.59 31.40
N LEU A 31 -17.12 -2.62 30.72
CA LEU A 31 -17.91 -3.55 29.91
C LEU A 31 -17.27 -4.93 30.00
N ASP A 32 -18.07 -5.99 30.07
CA ASP A 32 -17.59 -7.38 30.21
C ASP A 32 -16.60 -7.66 31.36
N GLY A 33 -16.62 -6.83 32.40
CA GLY A 33 -15.72 -6.95 33.56
C GLY A 33 -14.32 -6.39 33.32
N ALA A 34 -14.04 -5.79 32.17
CA ALA A 34 -12.83 -5.03 31.90
C ALA A 34 -13.07 -3.52 32.10
N THR A 35 -12.02 -2.78 32.47
CA THR A 35 -12.05 -1.31 32.58
C THR A 35 -11.22 -0.71 31.47
N TYR A 36 -11.85 0.13 30.66
CA TYR A 36 -11.25 0.85 29.54
C TYR A 36 -10.99 2.30 29.95
N GLY A 37 -9.87 2.88 29.52
CA GLY A 37 -9.47 4.23 29.92
C GLY A 37 -9.39 5.19 28.74
N ASN A 38 -10.00 6.36 28.85
CA ASN A 38 -9.79 7.48 27.94
C ASN A 38 -8.78 8.46 28.56
N LYS A 39 -7.62 8.67 27.90
CA LYS A 39 -6.56 9.58 28.34
C LYS A 39 -6.60 10.95 27.64
N GLY A 40 -7.62 11.18 26.80
CA GLY A 40 -7.88 12.45 26.13
C GLY A 40 -7.09 12.63 24.83
N ILE A 41 -7.23 13.83 24.26
CA ILE A 41 -6.56 14.24 23.02
C ILE A 41 -5.07 14.39 23.29
N VAL A 42 -4.26 13.89 22.36
CA VAL A 42 -2.80 13.97 22.38
C VAL A 42 -2.23 14.61 21.11
N ALA A 43 -2.98 14.69 20.03
CA ALA A 43 -2.57 15.45 18.85
C ALA A 43 -3.77 15.95 18.04
N PHE A 44 -3.56 17.06 17.34
CA PHE A 44 -4.49 17.68 16.41
C PHE A 44 -3.73 18.15 15.16
N GLY A 45 -4.39 18.06 14.01
CA GLY A 45 -3.89 18.56 12.73
C GLY A 45 -5.05 18.71 11.76
N PHE A 46 -4.81 19.35 10.61
CA PHE A 46 -5.81 19.44 9.57
C PHE A 46 -5.17 19.53 8.17
N ILE A 47 -5.96 19.22 7.16
CA ILE A 47 -5.66 19.49 5.75
C ILE A 47 -6.65 20.55 5.26
N PRO A 48 -6.20 21.62 4.58
CA PRO A 48 -7.09 22.66 4.08
C PRO A 48 -8.23 22.13 3.22
N SER A 49 -9.42 22.70 3.38
CA SER A 49 -10.65 22.35 2.65
C SER A 49 -10.52 22.30 1.12
N ASN A 50 -9.64 23.14 0.56
CA ASN A 50 -9.39 23.24 -0.87
C ASN A 50 -8.13 22.49 -1.35
N ALA A 51 -7.52 21.68 -0.49
CA ALA A 51 -6.36 20.89 -0.88
C ALA A 51 -6.73 19.92 -2.01
N THR A 52 -5.90 19.87 -3.04
CA THR A 52 -6.13 19.04 -4.23
C THR A 52 -5.27 17.78 -4.22
N GLU A 53 -5.78 16.74 -4.86
CA GLU A 53 -5.07 15.49 -5.05
C GLU A 53 -4.53 15.33 -6.49
N SER A 54 -3.87 14.21 -6.77
CA SER A 54 -3.16 13.95 -8.03
C SER A 54 -4.00 14.02 -9.32
N THR A 55 -5.32 13.88 -9.26
CA THR A 55 -6.19 14.09 -10.44
C THR A 55 -6.45 15.57 -10.74
N GLY A 56 -6.21 16.46 -9.77
CA GLY A 56 -6.55 17.88 -9.83
C GLY A 56 -7.85 18.25 -9.10
N ASP A 57 -8.62 17.26 -8.65
CA ASP A 57 -9.81 17.48 -7.82
C ASP A 57 -9.43 17.82 -6.36
N THR A 58 -10.35 18.46 -5.65
CA THR A 58 -10.28 18.62 -4.18
C THR A 58 -10.31 17.23 -3.53
N LEU A 59 -9.51 17.08 -2.47
CA LEU A 59 -9.39 15.86 -1.67
C LEU A 59 -10.73 15.36 -1.11
N GLY A 60 -11.66 16.28 -0.86
CA GLY A 60 -12.96 15.98 -0.27
C GLY A 60 -12.90 15.78 1.23
N GLY A 61 -13.94 15.13 1.75
CA GLY A 61 -14.05 14.76 3.15
C GLY A 61 -13.22 13.54 3.46
N LEU A 62 -12.11 13.69 4.17
CA LEU A 62 -11.17 12.59 4.43
C LEU A 62 -11.60 11.68 5.59
N GLY A 63 -12.85 11.82 6.03
CA GLY A 63 -13.41 11.20 7.21
C GLY A 63 -14.41 10.08 6.96
N SER A 64 -14.85 9.84 5.73
CA SER A 64 -15.80 8.77 5.39
C SER A 64 -15.20 7.38 5.66
N ALA A 65 -13.87 7.23 5.50
CA ALA A 65 -13.15 6.11 6.11
C ALA A 65 -11.68 6.40 6.38
N ILE A 66 -11.11 5.68 7.35
CA ILE A 66 -9.67 5.72 7.66
C ILE A 66 -9.11 4.32 7.93
N ALA A 67 -7.86 4.11 7.52
CA ALA A 67 -7.09 2.95 7.93
C ALA A 67 -5.62 3.31 8.12
N LEU A 68 -4.94 2.64 9.05
CA LEU A 68 -3.51 2.84 9.26
C LEU A 68 -2.71 1.87 8.38
N LYS A 69 -1.92 2.40 7.46
CA LYS A 69 -1.09 1.60 6.53
C LYS A 69 0.32 1.37 7.04
N SER A 70 0.88 2.34 7.76
CA SER A 70 2.19 2.20 8.42
C SER A 70 2.27 3.04 9.67
N PHE A 71 3.05 2.60 10.65
CA PHE A 71 3.29 3.32 11.88
C PHE A 71 4.66 2.97 12.45
N THR A 72 5.44 3.99 12.77
CA THR A 72 6.80 3.87 13.31
C THR A 72 6.98 4.85 14.45
N ALA A 73 7.41 4.36 15.61
CA ALA A 73 7.93 5.21 16.67
C ALA A 73 9.34 5.70 16.33
N LYS A 74 9.55 7.03 16.34
CA LYS A 74 10.85 7.68 16.16
C LYS A 74 11.39 8.08 17.53
N GLY A 75 12.07 7.13 18.18
CA GLY A 75 12.51 7.29 19.55
C GLY A 75 11.34 7.31 20.54
N ASN A 76 11.46 8.09 21.62
CA ASN A 76 10.47 8.11 22.71
C ASN A 76 9.44 9.25 22.62
N THR A 77 9.50 10.13 21.61
CA THR A 77 8.78 11.41 21.62
C THR A 77 8.00 11.73 20.35
N SER A 78 8.23 11.02 19.25
CA SER A 78 7.56 11.28 17.98
C SER A 78 7.23 9.98 17.26
N TYR A 79 6.20 10.02 16.43
CA TYR A 79 5.68 8.92 15.65
C TYR A 79 5.50 9.38 14.21
N SER A 80 5.62 8.48 13.26
CA SER A 80 5.30 8.77 11.87
C SER A 80 4.76 7.56 11.16
N GLY A 81 3.98 7.77 10.11
CA GLY A 81 3.37 6.68 9.38
C GLY A 81 2.59 7.19 8.18
N THR A 82 1.70 6.34 7.68
CA THR A 82 0.80 6.67 6.58
C THR A 82 -0.60 6.22 6.97
N LEU A 83 -1.55 7.14 6.90
CA LEU A 83 -2.97 6.87 6.94
C LEU A 83 -3.45 6.68 5.49
N VAL A 84 -4.41 5.79 5.29
CA VAL A 84 -5.23 5.76 4.09
C VAL A 84 -6.57 6.32 4.49
N VAL A 85 -7.01 7.36 3.80
CA VAL A 85 -8.30 8.03 4.03
C VAL A 85 -9.12 7.98 2.74
N GLN A 86 -10.42 8.03 2.86
CA GLN A 86 -11.34 7.87 1.75
C GLN A 86 -12.46 8.91 1.86
N PRO A 87 -12.75 9.66 0.78
CA PRO A 87 -13.96 10.45 0.67
C PRO A 87 -15.15 9.65 0.15
N ASP A 88 -16.34 10.17 0.44
CA ASP A 88 -17.64 9.74 -0.06
C ASP A 88 -17.79 9.92 -1.59
N ARG A 89 -19.02 9.83 -2.09
CA ARG A 89 -19.40 10.00 -3.51
C ARG A 89 -19.18 11.40 -4.12
N GLY A 90 -18.60 12.36 -3.41
CA GLY A 90 -18.24 13.68 -3.94
C GLY A 90 -19.22 14.79 -3.59
N TYR A 91 -18.82 16.03 -3.89
CA TYR A 91 -19.63 17.22 -3.56
C TYR A 91 -21.05 17.16 -4.16
N ASN A 92 -22.06 17.48 -3.35
CA ASN A 92 -23.47 17.40 -3.74
C ASN A 92 -24.28 18.63 -3.30
N ILE A 93 -24.22 19.73 -4.07
CA ILE A 93 -25.03 20.95 -3.80
C ILE A 93 -26.43 20.83 -4.42
N GLU A 94 -26.55 20.24 -5.62
CA GLU A 94 -27.83 20.13 -6.35
C GLU A 94 -28.17 18.68 -6.72
N THR A 95 -27.19 17.92 -7.22
CA THR A 95 -27.33 16.51 -7.59
C THR A 95 -25.98 15.80 -7.46
N THR A 96 -26.01 14.48 -7.32
CA THR A 96 -24.81 13.63 -7.40
C THR A 96 -23.98 13.92 -8.66
N ILE A 97 -22.67 13.71 -8.56
CA ILE A 97 -21.73 13.89 -9.66
C ILE A 97 -21.03 12.57 -10.01
N ASP A 98 -20.47 12.49 -11.22
CA ASP A 98 -19.70 11.32 -11.69
C ASP A 98 -18.28 11.29 -11.08
N TYR A 99 -18.23 11.28 -9.74
CA TYR A 99 -17.00 11.23 -8.98
C TYR A 99 -16.53 9.77 -8.84
N GLN A 100 -15.36 9.47 -9.39
CA GLN A 100 -14.81 8.12 -9.28
C GLN A 100 -14.37 7.84 -7.84
N GLY A 101 -14.85 6.74 -7.26
CA GLY A 101 -14.44 6.29 -5.93
C GLY A 101 -12.92 6.13 -5.81
N ARG A 102 -12.35 6.52 -4.67
CA ARG A 102 -10.89 6.64 -4.51
C ARG A 102 -10.48 6.65 -3.04
N GLN A 103 -9.20 6.40 -2.78
CA GLN A 103 -8.56 6.62 -1.46
C GLN A 103 -7.26 7.39 -1.60
N HIS A 104 -6.83 8.04 -0.51
CA HIS A 104 -5.62 8.85 -0.43
C HIS A 104 -4.68 8.34 0.65
N ASP A 105 -3.40 8.21 0.30
CA ASP A 105 -2.33 8.05 1.28
C ASP A 105 -1.99 9.43 1.86
N ILE A 106 -2.08 9.59 3.18
CA ILE A 106 -1.65 10.78 3.94
C ILE A 106 -0.51 10.36 4.88
N ASP A 107 0.70 10.82 4.58
CA ASP A 107 1.83 10.66 5.50
C ASP A 107 1.63 11.58 6.71
N PHE A 108 1.96 11.09 7.90
CA PHE A 108 1.90 11.89 9.12
C PHE A 108 3.20 11.85 9.91
N VAL A 109 3.46 12.96 10.60
CA VAL A 109 4.43 13.06 11.69
C VAL A 109 3.72 13.62 12.91
N MET A 110 3.65 12.82 13.96
CA MET A 110 2.98 13.15 15.20
C MET A 110 3.99 13.35 16.33
N THR A 111 3.81 14.41 17.10
CA THR A 111 4.52 14.65 18.37
C THR A 111 3.46 14.85 19.46
N PRO A 112 3.07 13.79 20.18
CA PRO A 112 1.99 13.86 21.16
C PRO A 112 2.23 14.92 22.23
N TYR A 113 1.22 15.75 22.47
CA TYR A 113 1.19 16.75 23.54
C TYR A 113 0.47 16.21 24.77
N TYR A 114 1.22 16.03 25.85
CA TYR A 114 0.72 15.54 27.15
C TYR A 114 0.59 16.65 28.21
N GLY A 115 0.83 17.91 27.83
CA GLY A 115 0.70 19.03 28.75
C GLY A 115 -0.75 19.36 29.06
N SER A 116 -0.95 20.12 30.14
CA SER A 116 -2.29 20.57 30.60
C SER A 116 -2.60 22.01 30.24
N SER A 117 -1.67 22.72 29.59
CA SER A 117 -1.89 24.10 29.16
C SER A 117 -2.62 24.11 27.83
N ASP A 118 -3.49 25.09 27.66
CA ASP A 118 -4.18 25.32 26.40
C ASP A 118 -3.18 25.79 25.35
N LEU A 119 -3.15 25.07 24.23
CA LEU A 119 -2.42 25.48 23.04
C LEU A 119 -3.25 26.46 22.23
N SER A 120 -2.59 27.35 21.48
CA SER A 120 -3.26 28.02 20.37
C SER A 120 -3.62 26.99 19.30
N PHE A 121 -4.68 27.22 18.52
CA PHE A 121 -5.04 26.37 17.37
C PHE A 121 -3.84 26.10 16.46
N SER A 122 -3.03 27.13 16.19
CA SER A 122 -1.83 27.03 15.36
C SER A 122 -0.70 26.18 15.96
N ASP A 123 -0.57 26.13 17.30
CA ASP A 123 0.42 25.28 17.97
C ASP A 123 -0.08 23.85 18.13
N ALA A 124 -1.38 23.69 18.39
CA ALA A 124 -2.05 22.40 18.39
C ALA A 124 -1.89 21.69 17.04
N ALA A 125 -2.13 22.39 15.91
CA ALA A 125 -1.98 21.84 14.57
C ALA A 125 -0.56 21.34 14.22
N LYS A 126 0.48 21.77 14.98
CA LYS A 126 1.86 21.28 14.80
C LYS A 126 2.09 19.92 15.47
N THR A 127 1.18 19.48 16.34
CA THR A 127 1.30 18.19 17.04
C THR A 127 1.02 17.01 16.11
N LEU A 128 0.27 17.22 15.02
CA LEU A 128 0.08 16.26 13.94
C LEU A 128 0.28 16.94 12.57
N GLY A 129 1.48 16.78 12.01
CA GLY A 129 1.75 17.21 10.63
C GLY A 129 1.23 16.16 9.64
N LEU A 130 0.41 16.59 8.68
CA LEU A 130 -0.20 15.75 7.65
C LEU A 130 0.31 16.16 6.27
N THR A 131 0.54 15.19 5.39
CA THR A 131 1.04 15.44 4.04
C THR A 131 0.44 14.45 3.05
N TYR A 132 -0.33 14.97 2.10
CA TYR A 132 -0.83 14.17 0.99
C TYR A 132 0.31 13.52 0.19
N LYS A 133 0.15 12.24 -0.13
CA LYS A 133 1.16 11.43 -0.83
C LYS A 133 0.68 10.96 -2.20
N SER A 134 -0.48 10.32 -2.28
CA SER A 134 -1.00 9.73 -3.53
C SER A 134 -2.47 9.37 -3.45
N THR A 135 -3.11 9.28 -4.61
CA THR A 135 -4.47 8.77 -4.78
C THR A 135 -4.46 7.40 -5.49
N LEU A 136 -5.34 6.51 -5.06
CA LEU A 136 -5.72 5.29 -5.78
C LEU A 136 -7.19 5.37 -6.18
N LEU A 137 -7.49 5.22 -7.46
CA LEU A 137 -8.84 5.25 -8.02
C LEU A 137 -9.42 3.84 -8.13
N TYR A 138 -10.74 3.70 -7.95
CA TYR A 138 -11.45 2.42 -8.00
C TYR A 138 -12.03 2.15 -9.38
N THR A 139 -11.95 0.91 -9.85
CA THR A 139 -12.47 0.47 -11.14
C THR A 139 -13.22 -0.84 -10.99
N ASP A 140 -14.19 -1.07 -11.86
CA ASP A 140 -14.83 -2.37 -12.04
C ASP A 140 -13.84 -3.39 -12.64
N ARG A 141 -14.23 -4.67 -12.69
CA ARG A 141 -13.43 -5.80 -13.22
C ARG A 141 -13.10 -5.67 -14.71
N ASP A 142 -13.92 -4.97 -15.47
CA ASP A 142 -13.67 -4.70 -16.90
C ASP A 142 -12.76 -3.48 -17.12
N GLY A 143 -12.33 -2.82 -16.04
CA GLY A 143 -11.50 -1.62 -16.05
C GLY A 143 -12.28 -0.32 -16.23
N SER A 144 -13.61 -0.36 -16.29
CA SER A 144 -14.44 0.85 -16.24
C SER A 144 -14.35 1.53 -14.88
N LYS A 145 -14.55 2.85 -14.86
CA LYS A 145 -14.52 3.62 -13.62
C LYS A 145 -15.75 3.31 -12.79
N THR A 146 -15.61 3.32 -11.46
CA THR A 146 -16.79 3.51 -10.59
C THR A 146 -17.30 4.95 -10.70
N THR A 147 -18.50 5.20 -10.20
CA THR A 147 -19.16 6.51 -10.23
C THR A 147 -19.82 6.82 -8.89
N GLY A 148 -19.91 8.11 -8.55
CA GLY A 148 -20.65 8.62 -7.39
C GLY A 148 -22.11 8.97 -7.70
N LEU A 149 -22.53 8.83 -8.96
CA LEU A 149 -23.90 9.09 -9.39
C LEU A 149 -24.91 8.18 -8.67
N ASP A 150 -26.10 8.73 -8.41
CA ASP A 150 -27.19 7.99 -7.78
C ASP A 150 -27.49 6.66 -8.50
N ALA A 151 -27.69 5.61 -7.72
CA ALA A 151 -27.86 4.25 -8.21
C ALA A 151 -29.31 3.93 -8.62
N ALA A 152 -29.87 4.70 -9.55
CA ALA A 152 -31.26 4.55 -10.02
C ALA A 152 -31.51 3.30 -10.89
N GLY A 153 -30.45 2.56 -11.24
CA GLY A 153 -30.50 1.33 -12.02
C GLY A 153 -29.92 0.12 -11.28
N VAL A 154 -30.26 -1.06 -11.80
CA VAL A 154 -29.74 -2.33 -11.27
C VAL A 154 -29.09 -3.12 -12.39
N ARG A 155 -27.80 -3.42 -12.24
CA ARG A 155 -27.10 -4.40 -13.07
C ARG A 155 -27.51 -5.80 -12.62
N PRO A 156 -28.00 -6.68 -13.51
CA PRO A 156 -28.38 -8.03 -13.12
C PRO A 156 -27.21 -8.80 -12.51
N ALA A 157 -27.51 -9.72 -11.59
CA ALA A 157 -26.53 -10.63 -11.02
C ALA A 157 -25.82 -11.45 -12.12
N SER A 158 -24.57 -11.81 -11.85
CA SER A 158 -23.83 -12.74 -12.70
C SER A 158 -24.50 -14.11 -12.73
N SER A 159 -24.36 -14.86 -13.83
CA SER A 159 -25.02 -16.15 -14.01
C SER A 159 -24.64 -17.23 -12.97
N GLN A 160 -23.48 -17.09 -12.33
CA GLN A 160 -22.99 -17.99 -11.29
C GLN A 160 -23.41 -17.56 -9.88
N TYR A 161 -24.06 -16.41 -9.70
CA TYR A 161 -24.55 -16.00 -8.38
C TYR A 161 -25.85 -16.77 -8.02
N PRO A 162 -26.03 -17.27 -6.77
CA PRO A 162 -25.15 -17.15 -5.60
C PRO A 162 -24.36 -18.44 -5.30
N ASP A 163 -23.75 -19.10 -6.31
CA ASP A 163 -22.93 -20.30 -6.08
C ASP A 163 -21.81 -20.01 -5.07
N ALA A 164 -21.81 -20.75 -3.96
CA ALA A 164 -20.83 -20.61 -2.89
C ALA A 164 -19.38 -20.82 -3.37
N ASN A 165 -19.17 -21.53 -4.48
CA ASN A 165 -17.85 -21.78 -5.06
C ASN A 165 -17.45 -20.77 -6.14
N ALA A 166 -18.25 -19.71 -6.35
CA ALA A 166 -17.98 -18.64 -7.30
C ALA A 166 -17.78 -17.29 -6.56
N PRO A 167 -16.63 -17.10 -5.87
CA PRO A 167 -16.36 -15.92 -5.03
C PRO A 167 -16.46 -14.59 -5.78
N THR A 168 -16.20 -14.59 -7.09
CA THR A 168 -16.19 -13.40 -7.94
C THR A 168 -17.52 -13.16 -8.67
N ALA A 169 -18.51 -14.06 -8.55
CA ALA A 169 -19.80 -13.90 -9.22
C ALA A 169 -20.61 -12.79 -8.55
N ASP A 170 -20.92 -11.72 -9.29
CA ASP A 170 -21.56 -10.55 -8.69
C ASP A 170 -23.03 -10.78 -8.29
N PRO A 171 -23.46 -10.23 -7.13
CA PRO A 171 -24.89 -10.01 -6.87
C PRO A 171 -25.46 -8.98 -7.87
N PRO A 172 -26.75 -8.66 -7.85
CA PRO A 172 -27.25 -7.48 -8.56
C PRO A 172 -26.52 -6.23 -8.04
N LEU A 173 -25.95 -5.41 -8.92
CA LEU A 173 -25.10 -4.28 -8.54
C LEU A 173 -25.79 -2.93 -8.76
N PRO A 174 -25.55 -1.93 -7.88
CA PRO A 174 -26.01 -0.56 -8.07
C PRO A 174 -25.30 0.09 -9.28
N ILE A 175 -26.08 0.67 -10.19
CA ILE A 175 -25.58 1.42 -11.35
C ILE A 175 -26.48 2.65 -11.59
N PRO A 176 -26.04 3.71 -12.28
CA PRO A 176 -26.93 4.83 -12.56
C PRO A 176 -28.09 4.48 -13.50
N SER A 177 -27.84 3.67 -14.53
CA SER A 177 -28.88 3.24 -15.48
C SER A 177 -28.41 2.07 -16.35
N SER A 178 -29.31 1.40 -17.08
CA SER A 178 -28.87 0.36 -18.03
C SER A 178 -27.97 0.88 -19.16
N SER A 179 -28.00 2.19 -19.45
CA SER A 179 -27.11 2.84 -20.42
C SER A 179 -25.77 3.29 -19.82
N ASP A 180 -25.70 3.42 -18.51
CA ASP A 180 -24.50 3.76 -17.75
C ASP A 180 -24.27 2.67 -16.70
N ASN A 181 -23.52 1.65 -17.10
CA ASN A 181 -23.39 0.39 -16.39
C ASN A 181 -22.18 0.37 -15.42
N HIS A 182 -21.62 1.54 -15.14
CA HIS A 182 -20.58 1.72 -14.12
C HIS A 182 -21.18 1.50 -12.73
N ILE A 183 -20.42 0.87 -11.83
CA ILE A 183 -20.90 0.64 -10.46
C ILE A 183 -20.95 1.97 -9.73
N SER A 184 -22.12 2.30 -9.19
CA SER A 184 -22.31 3.42 -8.26
C SER A 184 -21.79 3.03 -6.89
N VAL A 185 -20.95 3.87 -6.29
CA VAL A 185 -20.41 3.68 -4.93
C VAL A 185 -20.51 4.96 -4.13
N ASP A 186 -21.00 4.85 -2.91
CA ASP A 186 -20.83 5.85 -1.86
C ASP A 186 -19.92 5.26 -0.80
N CYS A 187 -18.68 5.74 -0.80
CA CYS A 187 -17.52 5.01 -0.29
C CYS A 187 -17.35 5.22 1.22
N GLU A 188 -17.63 4.20 2.04
CA GLU A 188 -17.47 4.23 3.50
C GLU A 188 -16.42 3.21 4.00
N GLY A 189 -16.45 2.87 5.29
CA GLY A 189 -15.60 1.94 6.02
C GLY A 189 -14.53 1.17 5.25
N LEU A 190 -13.27 1.25 5.69
CA LEU A 190 -12.10 0.78 4.95
C LEU A 190 -11.26 -0.23 5.75
N VAL A 191 -10.96 -1.38 5.15
CA VAL A 191 -10.05 -2.40 5.72
C VAL A 191 -8.92 -2.72 4.75
N LEU A 192 -7.67 -2.56 5.19
CA LEU A 192 -6.48 -2.89 4.39
C LEU A 192 -6.00 -4.32 4.66
N ASN A 193 -5.80 -5.12 3.61
CA ASN A 193 -5.20 -6.45 3.72
C ASN A 193 -3.67 -6.39 3.57
N SER A 194 -2.98 -7.43 4.03
CA SER A 194 -1.50 -7.54 3.95
C SER A 194 -0.97 -7.80 2.54
N ASP A 195 -1.80 -8.31 1.63
CA ASP A 195 -1.51 -8.39 0.18
C ASP A 195 -1.90 -7.09 -0.56
N GLY A 196 -2.35 -6.10 0.24
CA GLY A 196 -2.97 -4.82 -0.10
C GLY A 196 -3.97 -4.79 -1.21
N SER A 197 -4.71 -5.86 -1.40
CA SER A 197 -6.15 -5.67 -1.57
C SER A 197 -6.75 -4.93 -0.36
N PHE A 198 -7.95 -4.39 -0.51
CA PHE A 198 -8.71 -3.79 0.59
C PHE A 198 -10.18 -4.12 0.45
N TRP A 199 -10.90 -4.00 1.55
CA TRP A 199 -12.35 -4.00 1.61
C TRP A 199 -12.84 -2.57 1.82
N MET A 200 -13.95 -2.23 1.17
CA MET A 200 -14.68 -0.98 1.34
C MET A 200 -16.18 -1.32 1.50
N SER A 201 -16.87 -0.66 2.42
CA SER A 201 -18.34 -0.70 2.52
C SER A 201 -18.99 0.45 1.76
N ASP A 202 -20.21 0.23 1.29
CA ASP A 202 -20.93 1.15 0.41
C ASP A 202 -22.31 1.49 0.96
N GLU A 203 -22.76 2.73 0.80
CA GLU A 203 -24.12 3.11 1.24
C GLU A 203 -25.22 2.69 0.25
N TYR A 204 -24.96 2.73 -1.06
CA TYR A 204 -25.98 2.46 -2.06
C TYR A 204 -26.46 1.00 -1.97
N GLY A 205 -25.53 0.05 -2.14
CA GLY A 205 -25.77 -1.40 -2.18
C GLY A 205 -26.15 -2.05 -0.85
N PRO A 206 -26.09 -1.33 0.29
CA PRO A 206 -25.28 -1.72 1.46
C PRO A 206 -24.34 -2.90 1.23
N TYR A 207 -23.37 -2.77 0.31
CA TYR A 207 -22.47 -3.87 -0.05
C TYR A 207 -21.09 -3.72 0.58
N ILE A 208 -20.34 -4.82 0.56
CA ILE A 208 -18.91 -4.81 0.86
C ILE A 208 -18.15 -5.26 -0.39
N TYR A 209 -17.21 -4.44 -0.84
CA TYR A 209 -16.41 -4.68 -2.04
C TYR A 209 -14.95 -4.95 -1.68
N LYS A 210 -14.36 -6.01 -2.23
CA LYS A 210 -12.91 -6.22 -2.23
C LYS A 210 -12.31 -5.61 -3.49
N PHE A 211 -11.34 -4.72 -3.34
CA PHE A 211 -10.55 -4.18 -4.45
C PHE A 211 -9.10 -4.67 -4.38
N SER A 212 -8.45 -4.77 -5.53
CA SER A 212 -7.03 -5.11 -5.65
C SER A 212 -6.14 -3.95 -5.18
N ALA A 213 -4.84 -4.20 -5.04
CA ALA A 213 -3.85 -3.16 -4.75
C ALA A 213 -3.80 -2.03 -5.79
N THR A 214 -4.32 -2.27 -7.00
CA THR A 214 -4.41 -1.27 -8.08
C THR A 214 -5.79 -0.62 -8.18
N GLY A 215 -6.72 -0.96 -7.26
CA GLY A 215 -8.07 -0.39 -7.23
C GLY A 215 -9.10 -1.13 -8.10
N ALA A 216 -8.78 -2.30 -8.66
CA ALA A 216 -9.75 -3.06 -9.47
C ALA A 216 -10.62 -3.96 -8.60
N LEU A 217 -11.94 -3.96 -8.82
CA LEU A 217 -12.89 -4.80 -8.09
C LEU A 217 -12.50 -6.30 -8.23
N ILE A 218 -12.54 -7.03 -7.13
CA ILE A 218 -12.27 -8.47 -7.05
C ILE A 218 -13.56 -9.21 -6.70
N GLN A 219 -14.25 -8.75 -5.65
CA GLN A 219 -15.37 -9.45 -5.03
C GLN A 219 -16.40 -8.47 -4.49
N ALA A 220 -17.68 -8.84 -4.54
CA ALA A 220 -18.77 -8.11 -3.90
C ALA A 220 -19.54 -9.06 -2.96
N ILE A 221 -19.82 -8.59 -1.75
CA ILE A 221 -20.61 -9.29 -0.72
C ILE A 221 -21.91 -8.50 -0.56
N ALA A 222 -23.04 -9.18 -0.80
CA ALA A 222 -24.36 -8.64 -0.50
C ALA A 222 -24.77 -9.02 0.92
N PRO A 223 -25.51 -8.16 1.63
CA PRO A 223 -26.04 -8.45 2.95
C PRO A 223 -27.25 -9.39 2.91
N PRO A 224 -27.74 -9.83 4.09
CA PRO A 224 -29.08 -10.41 4.21
C PRO A 224 -30.14 -9.58 3.49
N GLU A 225 -31.18 -10.24 2.97
CA GLU A 225 -32.25 -9.59 2.21
C GLU A 225 -32.98 -8.53 3.03
N ALA A 226 -33.04 -8.68 4.36
CA ALA A 226 -33.59 -7.68 5.28
C ALA A 226 -32.89 -6.31 5.22
N ILE A 227 -31.65 -6.24 4.74
CA ILE A 227 -30.90 -4.98 4.61
C ILE A 227 -31.02 -4.40 3.20
N LEU A 228 -31.34 -5.22 2.19
CA LEU A 228 -31.44 -4.78 0.80
C LEU A 228 -32.65 -3.85 0.59
N PRO A 229 -32.47 -2.70 -0.08
CA PRO A 229 -33.56 -1.77 -0.33
C PRO A 229 -34.51 -2.34 -1.39
N LEU A 230 -35.76 -2.60 -1.00
CA LEU A 230 -36.78 -3.17 -1.88
C LEU A 230 -37.98 -2.24 -2.03
N THR A 231 -38.43 -2.05 -3.26
CA THR A 231 -39.68 -1.35 -3.57
C THR A 231 -40.90 -2.11 -3.05
N LYS A 232 -42.07 -1.47 -3.08
CA LYS A 232 -43.38 -2.11 -2.78
C LYS A 232 -43.68 -3.36 -3.62
N LYS A 233 -42.99 -3.54 -4.75
CA LYS A 233 -43.15 -4.71 -5.64
C LYS A 233 -42.09 -5.79 -5.41
N GLY A 234 -41.21 -5.62 -4.42
CA GLY A 234 -40.10 -6.53 -4.12
C GLY A 234 -38.94 -6.46 -5.12
N ALA A 235 -38.84 -5.38 -5.90
CA ALA A 235 -37.68 -5.13 -6.77
C ALA A 235 -36.62 -4.31 -6.02
N LEU A 236 -35.34 -4.60 -6.26
CA LEU A 236 -34.21 -3.80 -5.76
C LEU A 236 -34.26 -2.37 -6.28
N ASP A 237 -33.95 -1.43 -5.40
CA ASP A 237 -33.90 -0.01 -5.70
C ASP A 237 -32.80 0.66 -4.85
N PHE A 238 -31.65 0.90 -5.46
CA PHE A 238 -30.46 1.37 -4.75
C PHE A 238 -30.33 2.89 -4.70
N THR A 239 -31.36 3.64 -5.09
CA THR A 239 -31.33 5.11 -5.01
C THR A 239 -31.06 5.61 -3.59
N SER A 240 -30.42 6.77 -3.51
CA SER A 240 -30.17 7.56 -2.30
C SER A 240 -31.19 8.66 -2.06
N GLU A 241 -32.17 8.83 -2.96
CA GLU A 241 -33.11 9.95 -2.93
C GLU A 241 -34.42 9.63 -2.19
N ASP A 242 -34.95 8.42 -2.37
CA ASP A 242 -36.26 8.01 -1.86
C ASP A 242 -36.14 6.75 -0.98
N ASP A 243 -36.85 6.74 0.15
CA ASP A 243 -36.88 5.56 1.03
C ASP A 243 -37.58 4.37 0.34
N PRO A 244 -37.00 3.15 0.45
CA PRO A 244 -37.63 1.95 -0.06
C PRO A 244 -38.83 1.52 0.82
N LYS A 245 -39.49 0.42 0.44
CA LYS A 245 -40.55 -0.16 1.29
C LYS A 245 -39.96 -0.95 2.46
N THR A 246 -38.81 -1.60 2.25
CA THR A 246 -38.05 -2.36 3.24
C THR A 246 -36.55 -2.26 2.95
N GLY A 247 -35.71 -2.61 3.92
CA GLY A 247 -34.26 -2.53 3.82
C GLY A 247 -33.69 -1.24 4.40
N ARG A 248 -32.45 -0.92 4.02
CA ARG A 248 -31.82 0.35 4.41
C ARG A 248 -32.66 1.57 4.00
N ALA A 249 -32.64 2.64 4.79
CA ALA A 249 -33.20 3.92 4.39
C ALA A 249 -32.40 4.56 3.23
N ALA A 250 -32.93 5.60 2.60
CA ALA A 250 -32.24 6.33 1.54
C ALA A 250 -30.93 6.94 2.07
N ASN A 251 -29.79 6.63 1.43
CA ASN A 251 -28.46 7.12 1.83
C ASN A 251 -28.07 6.76 3.27
N GLN A 252 -28.42 5.53 3.72
CA GLN A 252 -28.09 5.03 5.06
C GLN A 252 -27.68 3.56 5.03
N GLY A 253 -26.67 3.24 4.22
CA GLY A 253 -26.17 1.87 4.06
C GLY A 253 -25.07 1.50 5.05
N PHE A 254 -24.09 0.70 4.61
CA PHE A 254 -23.01 0.27 5.49
C PHE A 254 -21.95 1.36 5.63
N GLU A 255 -21.82 1.87 6.84
CA GLU A 255 -20.90 2.96 7.22
C GLU A 255 -19.62 2.40 7.86
N GLY A 256 -19.80 1.54 8.87
CA GLY A 256 -18.68 0.97 9.60
C GLY A 256 -18.18 -0.33 8.98
N LEU A 257 -16.86 -0.49 8.83
CA LEU A 257 -16.25 -1.73 8.37
C LEU A 257 -14.97 -2.05 9.14
N THR A 258 -14.87 -3.27 9.65
CA THR A 258 -13.66 -3.71 10.35
C THR A 258 -13.40 -5.19 10.20
N VAL A 259 -12.21 -5.66 10.61
CA VAL A 259 -11.80 -7.06 10.53
C VAL A 259 -11.31 -7.56 11.88
N SER A 260 -11.56 -8.84 12.19
CA SER A 260 -11.00 -9.49 13.37
C SER A 260 -9.47 -9.44 13.36
N GLY A 261 -8.87 -9.47 14.55
CA GLY A 261 -7.41 -9.43 14.70
C GLY A 261 -6.63 -10.53 13.97
N ASP A 262 -7.27 -11.66 13.66
CA ASP A 262 -6.67 -12.73 12.87
C ASP A 262 -6.94 -12.62 11.35
N GLY A 263 -7.64 -11.57 10.91
CA GLY A 263 -7.91 -11.28 9.51
C GLY A 263 -8.99 -12.16 8.86
N LYS A 264 -9.76 -12.94 9.63
CA LYS A 264 -10.66 -13.97 9.09
C LYS A 264 -12.14 -13.62 9.12
N THR A 265 -12.55 -12.65 9.94
CA THR A 265 -13.95 -12.25 10.05
C THR A 265 -14.08 -10.78 9.73
N LEU A 266 -14.86 -10.47 8.70
CA LEU A 266 -15.17 -9.10 8.30
C LEU A 266 -16.50 -8.69 8.92
N TYR A 267 -16.56 -7.52 9.54
CA TYR A 267 -17.75 -6.98 10.20
C TYR A 267 -18.18 -5.69 9.53
N ALA A 268 -19.49 -5.51 9.33
CA ALA A 268 -20.05 -4.26 8.82
C ALA A 268 -21.23 -3.80 9.69
N LEU A 269 -21.30 -2.48 9.92
CA LEU A 269 -22.35 -1.82 10.68
C LEU A 269 -23.21 -0.98 9.73
N LEU A 270 -24.52 -1.21 9.76
CA LEU A 270 -25.49 -0.38 9.05
C LEU A 270 -25.67 0.95 9.81
N GLN A 271 -25.76 2.09 9.09
CA GLN A 271 -25.85 3.41 9.71
C GLN A 271 -27.02 3.51 10.71
N SER A 272 -28.18 3.01 10.31
CA SER A 272 -29.45 3.15 11.00
C SER A 272 -30.29 1.87 10.92
N GLY A 273 -31.37 1.79 11.70
CA GLY A 273 -32.36 0.71 11.56
C GLY A 273 -32.95 0.66 10.14
N THR A 274 -33.44 -0.51 9.73
CA THR A 274 -34.12 -0.65 8.42
C THR A 274 -35.52 -0.01 8.47
N VAL A 275 -36.06 0.37 7.31
CA VAL A 275 -37.33 1.11 7.19
C VAL A 275 -38.50 0.37 7.85
N GLU A 276 -38.54 -0.96 7.76
CA GLU A 276 -39.57 -1.78 8.40
C GLU A 276 -39.42 -1.93 9.92
N ASP A 277 -38.28 -1.52 10.47
CA ASP A 277 -37.99 -1.41 11.90
C ASP A 277 -38.29 0.03 12.43
N ASP A 278 -39.13 0.80 11.70
CA ASP A 278 -39.62 2.16 12.03
C ASP A 278 -38.50 3.19 12.24
N ASP A 279 -37.41 3.08 11.47
CA ASP A 279 -36.18 3.89 11.62
C ASP A 279 -35.72 3.96 13.08
N SER A 280 -35.91 2.86 13.81
CA SER A 280 -35.62 2.81 15.23
C SER A 280 -34.12 2.88 15.50
N GLN A 281 -33.78 3.07 16.78
CA GLN A 281 -32.40 3.00 17.26
C GLN A 281 -31.73 1.62 17.07
N TYR A 282 -32.42 0.63 16.51
CA TYR A 282 -31.97 -0.76 16.41
C TYR A 282 -31.37 -1.04 15.02
N THR A 283 -30.07 -0.81 14.87
CA THR A 283 -29.34 -1.10 13.63
C THR A 283 -28.78 -2.53 13.61
N ARG A 284 -28.19 -2.93 12.47
CA ARG A 284 -27.61 -4.27 12.22
C ARG A 284 -26.09 -4.24 12.16
N LEU A 285 -25.45 -5.12 12.93
CA LEU A 285 -24.03 -5.49 12.83
C LEU A 285 -23.94 -6.89 12.23
N VAL A 286 -23.32 -7.04 11.07
CA VAL A 286 -23.14 -8.34 10.38
C VAL A 286 -21.68 -8.78 10.42
N ALA A 287 -21.45 -10.10 10.35
CA ALA A 287 -20.13 -10.72 10.29
C ALA A 287 -20.06 -11.79 9.20
N TYR A 288 -18.98 -11.75 8.41
CA TYR A 288 -18.70 -12.70 7.33
C TYR A 288 -17.37 -13.42 7.55
N ASP A 289 -17.35 -14.73 7.34
CA ASP A 289 -16.11 -15.50 7.26
C ASP A 289 -15.43 -15.25 5.91
N ILE A 290 -14.24 -14.66 5.94
CA ILE A 290 -13.37 -14.37 4.79
C ILE A 290 -12.08 -15.20 4.80
N SER A 291 -11.99 -16.24 5.65
CA SER A 291 -10.78 -17.06 5.81
C SER A 291 -10.40 -17.89 4.58
N ASN A 292 -11.34 -18.12 3.66
CA ASN A 292 -11.15 -18.90 2.45
C ASN A 292 -11.56 -18.11 1.20
N GLU A 293 -10.57 -17.55 0.50
CA GLU A 293 -10.78 -16.75 -0.71
C GLU A 293 -11.33 -17.55 -1.91
N SER A 294 -11.33 -18.88 -1.85
CA SER A 294 -11.83 -19.74 -2.93
C SER A 294 -13.35 -19.91 -2.90
N VAL A 295 -14.03 -19.44 -1.85
CA VAL A 295 -15.48 -19.51 -1.70
C VAL A 295 -16.06 -18.14 -1.38
N ARG A 296 -17.37 -17.97 -1.61
CA ARG A 296 -18.08 -16.75 -1.20
C ARG A 296 -18.06 -16.62 0.32
N PRO A 297 -17.76 -15.42 0.86
CA PRO A 297 -17.89 -15.14 2.28
C PRO A 297 -19.29 -15.49 2.77
N THR A 298 -19.34 -16.19 3.90
CA THR A 298 -20.59 -16.68 4.47
C THR A 298 -20.94 -15.87 5.71
N LEU A 299 -22.21 -15.47 5.86
CA LEU A 299 -22.70 -14.81 7.06
C LEU A 299 -22.57 -15.76 8.26
N THR A 300 -21.78 -15.37 9.25
CA THR A 300 -21.55 -16.14 10.48
C THR A 300 -22.16 -15.48 11.72
N GLY A 301 -22.45 -14.19 11.63
CA GLY A 301 -23.08 -13.44 12.71
C GLY A 301 -23.91 -12.27 12.23
N GLU A 302 -24.98 -11.99 12.95
CA GLU A 302 -25.80 -10.79 12.80
C GLU A 302 -26.35 -10.44 14.19
N TRP A 303 -26.19 -9.19 14.61
CA TRP A 303 -26.65 -8.72 15.91
C TRP A 303 -27.35 -7.36 15.79
N VAL A 304 -28.27 -7.11 16.71
CA VAL A 304 -28.95 -5.81 16.82
C VAL A 304 -28.17 -4.89 17.74
N VAL A 305 -27.76 -3.74 17.23
CA VAL A 305 -27.05 -2.69 17.98
C VAL A 305 -28.03 -1.57 18.34
N THR A 306 -28.05 -1.16 19.60
CA THR A 306 -28.89 -0.04 20.06
C THR A 306 -28.08 1.26 20.00
N LEU A 307 -28.37 2.11 19.02
CA LEU A 307 -27.72 3.40 18.82
C LEU A 307 -28.17 4.44 19.85
N PRO A 308 -27.32 5.42 20.19
CA PRO A 308 -27.68 6.47 21.12
C PRO A 308 -28.74 7.42 20.54
N THR A 309 -29.55 8.01 21.40
CA THR A 309 -30.64 8.92 20.99
C THR A 309 -30.60 10.25 21.74
N LYS A 310 -31.08 11.31 21.09
CA LYS A 310 -31.29 12.62 21.71
C LYS A 310 -32.44 12.55 22.70
N SER A 311 -32.16 12.72 24.00
CA SER A 311 -33.13 12.49 25.08
C SER A 311 -34.43 13.31 24.98
N SER A 312 -34.42 14.47 24.30
CA SER A 312 -35.61 15.35 24.19
C SER A 312 -36.50 15.05 22.99
N SER A 313 -35.95 14.49 21.90
CA SER A 313 -36.70 14.26 20.65
C SER A 313 -36.77 12.79 20.24
N GLY A 314 -35.96 11.92 20.84
CA GLY A 314 -35.79 10.53 20.41
C GLY A 314 -35.02 10.38 19.09
N LYS A 315 -34.44 11.45 18.53
CA LYS A 315 -33.65 11.41 17.28
C LYS A 315 -32.46 10.48 17.50
N VAL A 316 -32.33 9.46 16.65
CA VAL A 316 -31.21 8.51 16.66
C VAL A 316 -29.96 9.20 16.12
N TYR A 317 -28.81 8.91 16.74
CA TYR A 317 -27.51 9.25 16.20
C TYR A 317 -26.97 8.02 15.46
N GLY A 318 -26.89 8.12 14.13
CA GLY A 318 -26.43 7.03 13.26
C GLY A 318 -25.03 6.53 13.65
N GLY A 319 -24.79 5.25 13.39
CA GLY A 319 -23.47 4.65 13.54
C GLY A 319 -22.62 4.98 12.31
N SER A 320 -21.65 5.87 12.48
CA SER A 320 -20.81 6.37 11.38
C SER A 320 -19.50 5.58 11.21
N GLU A 321 -19.12 4.71 12.15
CA GLU A 321 -17.91 3.89 12.01
C GLU A 321 -17.91 2.72 13.01
N LEU A 322 -17.17 1.66 12.69
CA LEU A 322 -16.94 0.49 13.52
C LEU A 322 -15.45 0.09 13.53
N HIS A 323 -14.87 -0.17 14.69
CA HIS A 323 -13.50 -0.71 14.77
C HIS A 323 -13.40 -1.88 15.75
N TYR A 324 -12.83 -3.00 15.30
CA TYR A 324 -12.58 -4.18 16.13
C TYR A 324 -11.56 -3.86 17.23
N VAL A 325 -11.82 -4.27 18.47
CA VAL A 325 -10.88 -4.14 19.59
C VAL A 325 -10.36 -5.51 20.00
N SER A 326 -11.25 -6.46 20.27
CA SER A 326 -10.94 -7.85 20.63
C SER A 326 -12.17 -8.71 20.37
N GLU A 327 -12.10 -10.01 20.69
CA GLU A 327 -13.21 -10.92 20.45
C GLU A 327 -14.49 -10.39 21.13
N ASN A 328 -15.55 -10.19 20.33
CA ASN A 328 -16.84 -9.59 20.73
C ASN A 328 -16.82 -8.10 21.09
N MET A 329 -15.67 -7.43 21.13
CA MET A 329 -15.54 -6.04 21.59
C MET A 329 -15.17 -5.10 20.44
N PHE A 330 -15.93 -4.01 20.28
CA PHE A 330 -15.74 -3.05 19.20
C PHE A 330 -15.86 -1.61 19.71
N LEU A 331 -15.28 -0.67 18.98
CA LEU A 331 -15.63 0.74 19.03
C LEU A 331 -16.70 1.03 17.98
N VAL A 332 -17.71 1.83 18.32
CA VAL A 332 -18.69 2.38 17.37
C VAL A 332 -18.69 3.89 17.51
N LEU A 333 -18.55 4.60 16.40
CA LEU A 333 -18.68 6.05 16.37
C LEU A 333 -20.13 6.43 16.09
N ALA A 334 -20.71 7.28 16.93
CA ALA A 334 -22.03 7.87 16.68
C ALA A 334 -22.00 9.37 16.98
N ARG A 335 -22.69 10.16 16.15
CA ARG A 335 -22.62 11.62 16.19
C ARG A 335 -23.89 12.32 15.70
N ASP A 336 -24.08 13.57 16.13
CA ASP A 336 -24.96 14.52 15.44
C ASP A 336 -24.21 15.27 14.33
N GLY A 337 -24.94 15.97 13.44
CA GLY A 337 -24.35 16.73 12.34
C GLY A 337 -23.86 18.14 12.70
N LYS A 338 -23.85 18.50 13.99
CA LYS A 338 -23.58 19.88 14.44
C LYS A 338 -22.09 20.13 14.62
N GLY A 339 -21.63 21.30 14.19
CA GLY A 339 -20.24 21.78 14.24
C GLY A 339 -19.93 22.70 13.06
N MET A 340 -18.66 22.91 12.74
CA MET A 340 -18.25 23.62 11.52
C MET A 340 -18.73 22.82 10.30
N GLY A 341 -19.32 23.52 9.32
CA GLY A 341 -19.93 22.87 8.15
C GLY A 341 -21.34 22.31 8.36
N ASN A 342 -21.94 22.60 9.52
CA ASN A 342 -23.21 22.06 10.02
C ASN A 342 -24.16 21.56 8.93
N GLY A 343 -24.35 20.24 8.87
CA GLY A 343 -25.25 19.58 7.93
C GLY A 343 -26.72 19.55 8.38
N ASP A 344 -27.03 20.02 9.59
CA ASP A 344 -28.41 20.14 10.09
C ASP A 344 -28.92 21.58 9.86
N SER A 345 -30.12 21.76 9.32
CA SER A 345 -30.73 23.10 9.04
C SER A 345 -30.99 23.98 10.27
N ASP A 346 -30.52 23.56 11.44
CA ASP A 346 -30.64 24.23 12.72
C ASP A 346 -29.60 25.35 12.85
N SER A 347 -30.03 26.51 13.33
CA SER A 347 -29.12 27.63 13.66
C SER A 347 -28.19 27.31 14.84
N ASP A 348 -28.51 26.30 15.64
CA ASP A 348 -27.65 25.84 16.73
C ASP A 348 -26.60 24.83 16.21
N ILE A 349 -25.36 25.29 16.10
CA ILE A 349 -24.19 24.52 15.68
C ILE A 349 -23.48 23.79 16.84
N THR A 350 -24.02 23.86 18.06
CA THR A 350 -23.43 23.23 19.25
C THR A 350 -23.73 21.74 19.27
N SER A 351 -22.73 20.89 19.13
CA SER A 351 -22.91 19.44 19.17
C SER A 351 -23.29 18.97 20.57
N ALA A 352 -24.26 18.05 20.62
CA ALA A 352 -24.74 17.41 21.83
C ALA A 352 -24.24 15.96 21.97
N TYR A 353 -23.85 15.32 20.86
CA TYR A 353 -23.34 13.96 20.87
C TYR A 353 -22.33 13.74 19.75
N LYS A 354 -21.12 13.28 20.11
CA LYS A 354 -20.06 12.89 19.18
C LYS A 354 -19.04 12.03 19.93
N GLN A 355 -19.18 10.71 19.82
CA GLN A 355 -18.40 9.78 20.64
C GLN A 355 -17.98 8.52 19.89
N ALA A 356 -16.81 7.99 20.24
CA ALA A 356 -16.43 6.61 19.93
C ALA A 356 -16.65 5.74 21.17
N ASP A 357 -17.74 4.97 21.14
CA ASP A 357 -18.28 4.21 22.26
C ASP A 357 -17.94 2.73 22.16
N LEU A 358 -18.01 2.00 23.26
CA LEU A 358 -17.70 0.56 23.29
C LEU A 358 -18.97 -0.26 23.18
N ILE A 359 -18.91 -1.31 22.36
CA ILE A 359 -19.99 -2.29 22.24
C ILE A 359 -19.50 -3.71 22.45
N SER A 360 -20.36 -4.58 23.00
CA SER A 360 -20.08 -6.01 23.17
C SER A 360 -21.18 -6.92 22.63
N THR A 361 -20.80 -7.81 21.72
CA THR A 361 -21.69 -8.85 21.16
C THR A 361 -21.79 -10.10 22.04
N LYS A 362 -21.02 -10.19 23.13
CA LYS A 362 -20.85 -11.42 23.92
C LYS A 362 -22.15 -11.98 24.51
N SER A 363 -23.01 -11.10 25.01
CA SER A 363 -24.33 -11.45 25.59
C SER A 363 -25.48 -11.31 24.57
N ALA A 364 -25.19 -10.83 23.36
CA ALA A 364 -26.19 -10.48 22.37
C ALA A 364 -26.72 -11.71 21.62
N THR A 365 -27.97 -11.64 21.18
CA THR A 365 -28.56 -12.70 20.36
C THR A 365 -28.01 -12.63 18.94
N ASN A 366 -27.30 -13.67 18.50
CA ASN A 366 -26.95 -13.83 17.08
C ASN A 366 -28.20 -14.26 16.30
N ILE A 367 -28.64 -13.43 15.36
CA ILE A 367 -29.82 -13.65 14.53
C ILE A 367 -29.51 -14.11 13.10
N ALA A 368 -28.24 -14.30 12.73
CA ALA A 368 -27.84 -14.73 11.40
C ALA A 368 -28.45 -16.08 11.00
N GLY A 369 -28.89 -16.20 9.75
CA GLY A 369 -29.47 -17.42 9.21
C GLY A 369 -30.84 -17.76 9.82
N THR A 370 -31.48 -16.79 10.47
CA THR A 370 -32.82 -16.98 11.02
C THR A 370 -33.86 -16.33 10.11
N LYS A 371 -35.11 -16.22 10.59
CA LYS A 371 -36.15 -15.52 9.83
C LYS A 371 -35.92 -14.00 9.72
N TYR A 372 -35.07 -13.42 10.57
CA TYR A 372 -34.84 -11.97 10.62
C TYR A 372 -33.95 -11.47 9.47
N ASP A 373 -33.34 -12.38 8.71
CA ASP A 373 -32.63 -12.13 7.45
C ASP A 373 -33.60 -11.80 6.29
N ASP A 374 -34.91 -11.97 6.49
CA ASP A 374 -35.99 -11.67 5.53
C ASP A 374 -36.76 -10.41 5.98
N PRO A 375 -36.94 -9.40 5.10
CA PRO A 375 -37.58 -8.12 5.44
C PRO A 375 -39.05 -8.25 5.86
N SER A 376 -39.70 -9.40 5.65
CA SER A 376 -41.03 -9.68 6.19
C SER A 376 -41.05 -9.95 7.70
N ASN A 377 -39.89 -10.07 8.34
CA ASN A 377 -39.72 -10.31 9.77
C ASN A 377 -38.84 -9.23 10.43
N PRO A 378 -39.31 -7.99 10.57
CA PRO A 378 -38.60 -6.93 11.29
C PRO A 378 -38.22 -7.33 12.73
N VAL A 379 -37.07 -6.87 13.21
CA VAL A 379 -36.60 -7.11 14.59
C VAL A 379 -37.21 -6.13 15.57
N ALA A 380 -37.64 -4.96 15.12
CA ALA A 380 -38.23 -3.90 15.92
C ALA A 380 -39.39 -3.20 15.18
N PRO A 381 -40.44 -3.93 14.75
CA PRO A 381 -41.59 -3.29 14.12
C PRO A 381 -42.26 -2.33 15.11
N ASP A 382 -42.73 -1.20 14.61
CA ASP A 382 -43.29 -0.09 15.40
C ASP A 382 -42.26 0.48 16.41
N GLY A 383 -40.96 0.27 16.18
CA GLY A 383 -39.86 0.70 17.03
C GLY A 383 -39.62 -0.16 18.29
N ASP A 384 -40.40 -1.23 18.49
CA ASP A 384 -40.32 -2.09 19.67
C ASP A 384 -39.53 -3.37 19.38
N LEU A 385 -38.33 -3.48 19.96
CA LEU A 385 -37.47 -4.66 19.81
C LEU A 385 -38.21 -5.94 20.25
N LYS A 386 -38.18 -6.98 19.41
CA LYS A 386 -38.78 -8.28 19.74
C LYS A 386 -38.18 -8.85 21.02
N SER A 387 -39.04 -9.15 22.00
CA SER A 387 -38.68 -9.67 23.34
C SER A 387 -37.73 -10.88 23.43
N LYS A 388 -37.49 -11.61 22.33
CA LYS A 388 -36.52 -12.72 22.28
C LYS A 388 -35.12 -12.32 21.81
N ILE A 389 -34.96 -11.07 21.38
CA ILE A 389 -33.69 -10.51 20.90
C ILE A 389 -33.08 -9.72 22.06
N THR A 390 -31.91 -10.14 22.49
CA THR A 390 -31.05 -9.35 23.38
C THR A 390 -30.13 -8.52 22.49
N PRO A 391 -30.22 -7.17 22.53
CA PRO A 391 -29.34 -6.33 21.74
C PRO A 391 -27.91 -6.35 22.29
N VAL A 392 -26.98 -5.86 21.49
CA VAL A 392 -25.58 -5.61 21.86
C VAL A 392 -25.51 -4.63 23.04
N GLU A 393 -24.65 -4.93 24.01
CA GLU A 393 -24.38 -4.02 25.14
C GLU A 393 -23.59 -2.81 24.63
N TYR A 394 -23.98 -1.59 25.02
CA TYR A 394 -23.41 -0.33 24.53
C TYR A 394 -23.04 0.57 25.71
N VAL A 395 -21.82 1.11 25.74
CA VAL A 395 -21.36 2.02 26.81
C VAL A 395 -20.56 3.19 26.25
N SER A 396 -20.84 4.40 26.76
CA SER A 396 -20.11 5.60 26.35
C SER A 396 -18.63 5.55 26.73
N PHE A 397 -17.73 6.04 25.86
CA PHE A 397 -16.29 5.92 26.10
C PHE A 397 -15.45 7.16 25.72
N VAL A 398 -15.23 7.43 24.43
CA VAL A 398 -14.40 8.57 23.99
C VAL A 398 -15.29 9.72 23.54
N ASN A 399 -15.43 10.74 24.38
CA ASN A 399 -16.18 11.96 24.06
C ASN A 399 -15.31 12.97 23.31
N TYR A 400 -15.71 13.35 22.09
CA TYR A 400 -14.96 14.28 21.23
C TYR A 400 -15.23 15.73 21.60
N ILE A 401 -16.37 16.00 22.24
CA ILE A 401 -16.83 17.35 22.61
C ILE A 401 -16.62 17.65 24.09
N ASP A 402 -15.57 17.08 24.70
CA ASP A 402 -15.15 17.47 26.04
C ASP A 402 -14.48 18.85 25.98
N ASP A 403 -15.13 19.87 26.53
CA ASP A 403 -14.67 21.27 26.48
C ASP A 403 -13.25 21.45 27.01
N THR A 404 -12.85 20.67 28.02
CA THR A 404 -11.49 20.75 28.58
C THR A 404 -10.47 20.18 27.61
N GLN A 405 -10.78 19.06 26.95
CA GLN A 405 -9.90 18.46 25.95
C GLN A 405 -9.81 19.31 24.68
N LEU A 406 -10.93 19.88 24.21
CA LEU A 406 -10.93 20.77 23.05
C LEU A 406 -10.12 22.04 23.30
N ALA A 407 -10.34 22.71 24.45
CA ALA A 407 -9.59 23.91 24.82
C ALA A 407 -8.07 23.65 24.90
N ARG A 408 -7.65 22.47 25.38
CA ARG A 408 -6.23 22.07 25.41
C ARG A 408 -5.56 22.13 24.03
N PHE A 409 -6.32 21.91 22.96
CA PHE A 409 -5.85 21.93 21.57
C PHE A 409 -6.35 23.17 20.80
N GLY A 410 -6.79 24.21 21.50
CA GLY A 410 -7.23 25.45 20.88
C GLY A 410 -8.47 25.28 20.01
N LEU A 411 -9.34 24.32 20.36
CA LEU A 411 -10.63 24.04 19.72
C LEU A 411 -11.77 24.32 20.69
N HIS A 412 -13.00 24.41 20.18
CA HIS A 412 -14.22 24.46 20.99
C HIS A 412 -15.41 23.76 20.31
N ASN A 413 -16.49 23.58 21.09
CA ASN A 413 -17.77 23.06 20.64
C ASN A 413 -18.85 24.15 20.76
N GLY A 414 -19.00 24.95 19.71
CA GLY A 414 -20.03 25.99 19.61
C GLY A 414 -20.04 27.01 20.76
N PRO A 415 -20.99 27.95 20.75
CA PRO A 415 -21.91 28.26 19.65
C PRO A 415 -21.28 29.21 18.61
N GLU A 416 -20.03 29.65 18.78
CA GLU A 416 -19.38 30.55 17.82
C GLU A 416 -18.92 29.79 16.57
N GLU A 417 -19.07 30.40 15.39
CA GLU A 417 -18.62 29.83 14.12
C GLU A 417 -17.30 30.50 13.71
N ASP A 418 -16.18 29.86 14.05
CA ASP A 418 -14.83 30.31 13.74
C ASP A 418 -13.91 29.14 13.36
N GLU A 419 -12.69 29.43 12.92
CA GLU A 419 -11.71 28.42 12.46
C GLU A 419 -11.34 27.36 13.51
N THR A 420 -11.66 27.61 14.79
CA THR A 420 -11.35 26.73 15.92
C THR A 420 -12.53 25.86 16.34
N LEU A 421 -13.68 26.01 15.70
CA LEU A 421 -14.84 25.14 15.90
C LEU A 421 -14.53 23.72 15.38
N ILE A 422 -14.88 22.71 16.18
CA ILE A 422 -14.79 21.31 15.74
C ILE A 422 -15.74 21.03 14.56
N VAL A 423 -15.28 20.27 13.56
CA VAL A 423 -16.09 19.90 12.39
C VAL A 423 -17.31 19.06 12.79
N GLY A 424 -18.41 19.25 12.06
CA GLY A 424 -19.68 18.58 12.32
C GLY A 424 -19.64 17.06 12.18
N LYS A 425 -19.15 16.56 11.05
CA LYS A 425 -19.11 15.13 10.75
C LYS A 425 -17.76 14.52 11.07
N TRP A 426 -17.76 13.50 11.93
CA TRP A 426 -16.60 12.67 12.25
C TRP A 426 -17.04 11.24 12.05
N GLU A 427 -16.35 10.49 11.19
CA GLU A 427 -16.88 9.23 10.60
C GLU A 427 -15.80 8.15 10.47
N SER A 428 -14.69 8.28 11.21
CA SER A 428 -13.56 7.37 11.01
C SER A 428 -12.80 7.04 12.29
N LEU A 429 -12.30 5.80 12.39
CA LEU A 429 -11.57 5.24 13.52
C LEU A 429 -10.40 4.38 13.03
N ALA A 430 -9.17 4.71 13.43
CA ALA A 430 -8.00 3.83 13.24
C ALA A 430 -7.21 3.70 14.54
N LEU A 431 -6.90 2.47 14.92
CA LEU A 431 -6.28 2.18 16.22
C LEU A 431 -4.87 1.57 16.05
N VAL A 432 -3.92 2.01 16.88
CA VAL A 432 -2.54 1.49 16.85
C VAL A 432 -1.88 1.52 18.22
N SER A 433 -1.09 0.51 18.56
CA SER A 433 -0.36 0.49 19.82
C SER A 433 0.56 1.71 19.96
N CYS A 434 0.54 2.36 21.14
CA CYS A 434 1.46 3.44 21.47
C CYS A 434 2.93 2.98 21.58
N GLN A 435 3.18 1.66 21.58
CA GLN A 435 4.49 1.05 21.83
C GLN A 435 5.14 1.59 23.13
N ASP A 436 4.33 1.76 24.18
CA ASP A 436 4.77 2.19 25.50
C ASP A 436 4.96 1.00 26.42
N SER A 437 6.21 0.65 26.72
CA SER A 437 6.51 -0.50 27.58
C SER A 437 5.96 -0.39 29.01
N ASN A 438 5.64 0.82 29.48
CA ASN A 438 5.04 1.02 30.82
C ASN A 438 3.50 0.97 30.77
N ASN A 439 2.90 1.14 29.59
CA ASN A 439 1.47 1.09 29.36
C ASN A 439 1.21 0.26 28.10
N PRO A 440 1.44 -1.06 28.12
CA PRO A 440 1.39 -1.89 26.93
C PRO A 440 -0.01 -1.96 26.30
N ASP A 441 -1.05 -1.76 27.10
CA ASP A 441 -2.45 -1.70 26.67
C ASP A 441 -2.87 -0.31 26.17
N ASP A 442 -1.93 0.63 25.97
CA ASP A 442 -2.25 1.94 25.42
C ASP A 442 -2.16 1.96 23.89
N TYR A 443 -3.15 2.62 23.30
CA TYR A 443 -3.31 2.78 21.87
C TYR A 443 -3.57 4.24 21.52
N PHE A 444 -3.09 4.67 20.35
CA PHE A 444 -3.54 5.88 19.70
C PHE A 444 -4.77 5.55 18.87
N LEU A 445 -5.85 6.30 19.09
CA LEU A 445 -7.05 6.29 18.26
C LEU A 445 -7.01 7.53 17.37
N PHE A 446 -6.71 7.33 16.09
CA PHE A 446 -6.81 8.33 15.04
C PHE A 446 -8.25 8.41 14.55
N THR A 447 -8.70 9.63 14.27
CA THR A 447 -10.01 9.91 13.71
C THR A 447 -9.89 11.16 12.84
N ALA A 448 -10.67 11.21 11.76
CA ALA A 448 -10.72 12.30 10.80
C ALA A 448 -12.17 12.74 10.59
N ALA A 449 -12.34 14.04 10.36
CA ALA A 449 -13.61 14.63 10.02
C ALA A 449 -13.92 14.45 8.53
N ASP A 450 -15.18 14.18 8.23
CA ASP A 450 -15.72 14.34 6.89
C ASP A 450 -16.16 15.80 6.73
N ASN A 451 -15.67 16.47 5.69
CA ASN A 451 -16.00 17.86 5.43
C ASN A 451 -17.05 18.03 4.33
N ASP A 452 -17.65 16.95 3.81
CA ASP A 452 -18.66 16.95 2.74
C ASP A 452 -18.23 17.73 1.49
N PHE A 453 -16.92 17.77 1.19
CA PHE A 453 -16.38 18.59 0.12
C PHE A 453 -16.68 20.10 0.27
N GLN A 454 -16.97 20.57 1.48
CA GLN A 454 -17.32 21.96 1.73
C GLN A 454 -16.09 22.88 1.62
N THR A 455 -15.94 23.50 0.45
CA THR A 455 -14.99 24.57 0.19
C THR A 455 -15.55 25.61 -0.76
N GLU A 456 -15.18 26.88 -0.57
CA GLU A 456 -15.50 27.97 -1.50
C GLU A 456 -14.67 27.92 -2.79
N ASN A 457 -13.60 27.11 -2.79
CA ASN A 457 -12.60 27.06 -3.87
C ASN A 457 -12.32 25.61 -4.30
N GLY A 458 -13.39 24.85 -4.49
CA GLY A 458 -13.32 23.43 -4.82
C GLY A 458 -13.14 23.15 -6.31
N ILE A 459 -12.62 21.96 -6.63
CA ILE A 459 -12.58 21.40 -7.97
C ILE A 459 -13.12 19.97 -7.89
N ALA A 460 -14.12 19.63 -8.70
CA ALA A 460 -14.63 18.26 -8.79
C ALA A 460 -14.84 17.90 -10.25
N VAL A 461 -14.30 16.75 -10.66
CA VAL A 461 -14.34 16.27 -12.05
C VAL A 461 -13.78 17.32 -13.01
N GLY A 462 -12.74 18.05 -12.57
CA GLY A 462 -12.09 19.12 -13.32
C GLY A 462 -12.85 20.46 -13.41
N GLU A 463 -14.05 20.57 -12.83
CA GLU A 463 -14.84 21.80 -12.83
C GLU A 463 -14.78 22.48 -11.44
N PRO A 464 -14.59 23.81 -11.40
CA PRO A 464 -14.59 24.53 -10.13
C PRO A 464 -16.01 24.63 -9.55
N TYR A 465 -16.13 24.51 -8.23
CA TYR A 465 -17.37 24.74 -7.50
C TYR A 465 -17.12 25.55 -6.23
N ASN A 466 -18.20 26.03 -5.61
CA ASN A 466 -18.18 26.80 -4.38
C ASN A 466 -19.34 26.36 -3.49
N ALA A 467 -19.03 25.76 -2.34
CA ALA A 467 -19.98 25.28 -1.34
C ALA A 467 -20.43 26.35 -0.33
N GLY A 468 -19.98 27.60 -0.48
CA GLY A 468 -20.34 28.73 0.38
C GLY A 468 -19.63 28.81 1.73
N ILE A 469 -18.81 27.80 2.07
CA ILE A 469 -18.06 27.71 3.33
C ILE A 469 -16.76 26.91 3.10
N ASN A 470 -15.73 27.17 3.92
CA ASN A 470 -14.49 26.38 3.94
C ASN A 470 -14.41 25.57 5.22
N VAL A 471 -14.48 24.24 5.11
CA VAL A 471 -14.40 23.32 6.25
C VAL A 471 -13.16 22.47 6.10
N ASP A 472 -12.15 22.72 6.93
CA ASP A 472 -10.89 21.97 6.85
C ASP A 472 -11.07 20.53 7.32
N ASN A 473 -10.33 19.60 6.71
CA ASN A 473 -10.30 18.20 7.11
C ASN A 473 -9.54 18.06 8.43
N GLN A 474 -10.24 18.14 9.56
CA GLN A 474 -9.66 18.04 10.90
C GLN A 474 -9.33 16.59 11.26
N PHE A 475 -8.25 16.40 12.01
CA PHE A 475 -7.81 15.11 12.55
C PHE A 475 -7.56 15.25 14.05
N LEU A 476 -8.08 14.28 14.81
CA LEU A 476 -7.80 14.15 16.24
C LEU A 476 -7.11 12.82 16.50
N VAL A 477 -6.20 12.83 17.47
CA VAL A 477 -5.61 11.60 18.00
C VAL A 477 -5.85 11.57 19.49
N PHE A 478 -6.56 10.54 19.95
CA PHE A 478 -6.75 10.23 21.36
C PHE A 478 -5.73 9.19 21.80
N ARG A 479 -5.39 9.19 23.08
CA ARG A 479 -4.73 8.04 23.72
C ARG A 479 -5.75 7.32 24.59
N VAL A 480 -5.88 6.01 24.40
CA VAL A 480 -6.82 5.15 25.11
C VAL A 480 -6.11 3.94 25.68
N THR A 481 -6.64 3.39 26.77
CA THR A 481 -6.20 2.11 27.36
C THR A 481 -7.27 1.06 27.07
N LEU A 482 -6.88 0.02 26.35
CA LEU A 482 -7.77 -1.06 25.88
C LEU A 482 -7.18 -2.42 26.28
N PRO A 483 -7.41 -2.88 27.54
CA PRO A 483 -6.85 -4.13 28.00
C PRO A 483 -7.33 -5.32 27.17
N GLY A 484 -6.40 -6.17 26.73
CA GLY A 484 -6.72 -7.36 25.94
C GLY A 484 -7.07 -7.09 24.48
N ALA A 485 -6.86 -5.87 23.98
CA ALA A 485 -7.01 -5.57 22.56
C ALA A 485 -6.12 -6.47 21.70
N SER A 486 -6.70 -7.03 20.65
CA SER A 486 -6.07 -7.94 19.69
C SER A 486 -6.27 -7.36 18.29
N LEU A 487 -5.66 -6.21 18.05
CA LEU A 487 -5.63 -5.56 16.75
C LEU A 487 -4.61 -6.33 15.92
N GLY A 488 -4.99 -6.84 14.74
CA GLY A 488 -4.03 -7.52 13.86
C GLY A 488 -2.76 -6.69 13.69
N ASP A 489 -1.59 -7.34 13.78
CA ASP A 489 -0.30 -6.65 13.87
C ASP A 489 -0.02 -5.76 12.64
N LEU A 490 -0.14 -4.44 12.78
CA LEU A 490 0.54 -3.48 11.87
C LEU A 490 2.07 -3.44 12.11
N THR A 491 2.55 -4.14 13.15
CA THR A 491 3.96 -4.48 13.38
C THR A 491 4.43 -5.65 12.50
N ALA A 492 3.52 -6.35 11.81
CA ALA A 492 3.82 -7.36 10.81
C ALA A 492 3.69 -6.76 9.39
N ALA A 493 4.80 -6.14 8.93
CA ALA A 493 5.12 -5.75 7.55
C ALA A 493 4.08 -4.90 6.76
N PRO A 494 4.34 -3.59 6.51
CA PRO A 494 3.46 -2.80 5.66
C PRO A 494 3.61 -3.18 4.17
N PHE A 495 2.48 -3.45 3.54
CA PHE A 495 2.31 -3.60 2.10
C PHE A 495 1.80 -2.28 1.47
N ARG A 496 2.33 -1.89 0.29
CA ARG A 496 1.57 -1.54 -0.95
C ARG A 496 2.46 -1.02 -2.09
N LEU A 497 2.13 -1.50 -3.28
CA LEU A 497 2.56 -1.13 -4.64
C LEU A 497 1.27 -0.93 -5.51
N PRO A 498 1.27 -0.28 -6.70
CA PRO A 498 0.84 1.11 -6.89
C PRO A 498 -0.08 1.41 -8.11
N ALA A 499 -0.42 2.70 -8.19
CA ALA A 499 -1.08 3.56 -9.19
C ALA A 499 -1.04 3.16 -10.70
N ASN A 500 -1.99 3.68 -11.52
CA ASN A 500 -1.83 4.97 -12.25
C ASN A 500 -2.90 5.23 -13.35
N ASN A 501 -3.03 6.52 -13.73
CA ASN A 501 -3.31 7.06 -15.08
C ASN A 501 -4.78 7.08 -15.59
N SER A 502 -5.31 8.08 -16.33
CA SER A 502 -4.75 9.30 -16.94
C SER A 502 -5.77 10.07 -17.82
N LYS A 503 -5.48 11.37 -18.08
CA LYS A 503 -5.55 12.12 -19.37
C LYS A 503 -6.83 12.83 -19.88
N GLY A 504 -6.66 14.15 -20.09
CA GLY A 504 -6.87 14.87 -21.38
C GLY A 504 -8.10 15.81 -21.44
N GLY A 505 -8.12 17.01 -22.04
CA GLY A 505 -7.16 17.83 -22.79
C GLY A 505 -7.84 19.04 -23.50
N LYS A 506 -7.09 20.15 -23.68
CA LYS A 506 -7.21 21.27 -24.67
C LYS A 506 -8.50 22.13 -24.79
N SER A 507 -8.40 23.47 -24.62
CA SER A 507 -8.37 24.45 -25.75
C SER A 507 -8.38 25.95 -25.34
N SER A 508 -7.61 26.74 -26.11
CA SER A 508 -7.69 28.19 -26.48
C SER A 508 -8.22 29.29 -25.53
N GLY A 509 -7.42 30.35 -25.33
CA GLY A 509 -7.94 31.68 -24.95
C GLY A 509 -6.85 32.76 -24.95
N LYS A 510 -7.02 33.80 -25.76
CA LYS A 510 -6.09 34.94 -25.90
C LYS A 510 -6.17 35.91 -24.72
N SER A 511 -5.04 36.60 -24.53
CA SER A 511 -4.77 37.80 -23.72
C SER A 511 -5.94 38.77 -23.43
N GLY A 512 -6.03 39.22 -22.18
CA GLY A 512 -6.71 40.45 -21.76
C GLY A 512 -6.01 41.06 -20.54
N LYS A 513 -5.58 42.33 -20.66
CA LYS A 513 -4.97 43.14 -19.59
C LYS A 513 -6.04 43.70 -18.64
N ASN A 514 -5.68 43.85 -17.36
CA ASN A 514 -5.96 44.95 -16.41
C ASN A 514 -6.09 44.37 -14.99
N ASP A 515 -5.96 45.08 -13.88
CA ASP A 515 -5.19 46.23 -13.40
C ASP A 515 -5.48 46.22 -11.87
N LYS A 516 -4.46 46.55 -11.06
CA LYS A 516 -4.51 47.06 -9.67
C LYS A 516 -5.04 46.26 -8.46
N THR A 517 -4.10 46.08 -7.52
CA THR A 517 -4.12 46.43 -6.06
C THR A 517 -4.83 45.53 -5.03
N ARG A 518 -4.04 44.74 -4.30
CA ARG A 518 -3.61 44.94 -2.88
C ARG A 518 -2.80 43.71 -2.41
N PRO A 519 -1.64 43.86 -1.74
CA PRO A 519 -0.94 42.72 -1.17
C PRO A 519 -1.69 42.18 0.06
N SER A 520 -1.91 40.87 0.13
CA SER A 520 -2.47 40.21 1.32
C SER A 520 -1.39 40.09 2.44
N PRO A 521 -1.76 40.03 3.72
CA PRO A 521 -0.83 40.18 4.85
C PRO A 521 0.09 38.97 5.14
N TRP A 522 0.13 37.96 4.28
CA TRP A 522 0.64 36.63 4.66
C TRP A 522 2.10 36.31 4.30
N GLU A 523 2.89 37.29 3.84
CA GLU A 523 4.33 37.08 3.56
C GLU A 523 5.25 37.12 4.80
N LYS A 524 4.73 36.90 6.02
CA LYS A 524 5.55 36.93 7.26
C LYS A 524 5.62 35.66 8.11
N TYR A 525 4.96 34.57 7.74
CA TYR A 525 4.96 33.34 8.55
C TYR A 525 5.38 32.05 7.83
N ALA A 526 6.20 32.17 6.79
CA ALA A 526 6.91 31.02 6.22
C ALA A 526 8.41 31.10 6.59
N SER A 527 8.73 30.79 7.84
CA SER A 527 10.08 30.40 8.24
C SER A 527 9.96 29.39 9.38
N PRO A 528 10.23 28.09 9.14
CA PRO A 528 10.21 27.09 10.19
C PRO A 528 11.30 27.37 11.23
N PRO A 529 11.11 26.97 12.50
CA PRO A 529 12.14 27.11 13.53
C PRO A 529 13.40 26.35 13.11
N SER A 530 14.55 26.98 13.30
CA SER A 530 15.86 26.39 13.04
C SER A 530 16.07 25.15 13.91
N MET A 531 16.06 23.99 13.26
CA MET A 531 16.60 22.73 13.79
C MET A 531 18.09 22.93 14.17
N PRO A 532 18.61 22.18 15.15
CA PRO A 532 20.04 22.19 15.44
C PRO A 532 20.82 21.85 14.17
N SER A 533 21.86 22.61 13.86
CA SER A 533 22.68 22.42 12.67
C SER A 533 23.33 21.03 12.69
N THR A 534 22.82 20.11 11.85
CA THR A 534 23.63 19.02 11.33
C THR A 534 24.22 19.51 10.01
N ASP A 535 25.54 19.48 9.87
CA ASP A 535 26.19 19.71 8.59
C ASP A 535 25.53 18.85 7.48
N SER A 536 25.43 19.45 6.30
CA SER A 536 24.66 19.08 5.12
C SER A 536 24.75 17.60 4.67
N GLU A 537 23.62 16.88 4.67
CA GLU A 537 23.51 15.62 3.92
C GLU A 537 23.72 15.86 2.42
N LYS A 538 24.52 15.00 1.77
CA LYS A 538 24.83 15.10 0.35
C LYS A 538 23.68 14.52 -0.48
N VAL A 539 23.29 15.20 -1.55
CA VAL A 539 22.15 14.84 -2.41
C VAL A 539 22.60 13.96 -3.57
N ILE A 540 22.17 12.71 -3.58
CA ILE A 540 22.56 11.71 -4.58
C ILE A 540 21.34 11.34 -5.43
N VAL A 541 21.49 11.41 -6.75
CA VAL A 541 20.47 10.90 -7.67
C VAL A 541 20.95 9.59 -8.28
N VAL A 542 20.09 8.58 -8.30
CA VAL A 542 20.30 7.31 -8.99
C VAL A 542 19.36 7.22 -10.18
N LEU A 543 19.90 7.13 -11.39
CA LEU A 543 19.12 7.03 -12.62
C LEU A 543 18.89 5.57 -13.01
N GLY A 544 17.67 5.09 -12.83
CA GLY A 544 17.21 3.74 -13.15
C GLY A 544 16.78 2.96 -11.91
N ALA A 545 15.62 2.31 -11.99
CA ALA A 545 15.02 1.54 -10.89
C ALA A 545 15.09 0.01 -11.13
N GLY A 546 16.04 -0.46 -11.95
CA GLY A 546 16.34 -1.89 -12.09
C GLY A 546 17.00 -2.45 -10.85
N VAL A 547 17.24 -3.78 -10.80
CA VAL A 547 17.94 -4.40 -9.66
C VAL A 547 19.27 -3.72 -9.34
N ILE A 548 20.01 -3.27 -10.36
CA ILE A 548 21.29 -2.56 -10.19
C ILE A 548 21.10 -1.19 -9.52
N GLY A 549 20.13 -0.40 -9.97
CA GLY A 549 19.88 0.93 -9.42
C GLY A 549 19.28 0.88 -8.02
N LEU A 550 18.34 -0.04 -7.77
CA LEU A 550 17.77 -0.25 -6.44
C LEU A 550 18.82 -0.69 -5.41
N THR A 551 19.65 -1.68 -5.76
CA THR A 551 20.71 -2.15 -4.85
C THR A 551 21.78 -1.09 -4.63
N ALA A 552 22.16 -0.32 -5.66
CA ALA A 552 23.08 0.81 -5.49
C ALA A 552 22.51 1.90 -4.57
N ALA A 553 21.24 2.27 -4.77
CA ALA A 553 20.56 3.27 -3.95
C ALA A 553 20.50 2.84 -2.47
N LEU A 554 20.17 1.57 -2.22
CA LEU A 554 20.17 0.99 -0.88
C LEU A 554 21.55 0.99 -0.24
N ALA A 555 22.58 0.52 -0.93
CA ALA A 555 23.93 0.47 -0.37
C ALA A 555 24.46 1.87 -0.02
N ILE A 556 24.17 2.88 -0.85
CA ILE A 556 24.53 4.28 -0.58
C ILE A 556 23.75 4.81 0.63
N GLN A 557 22.45 4.49 0.72
CA GLN A 557 21.62 4.94 1.82
C GLN A 557 22.00 4.31 3.16
N GLU A 558 22.32 3.01 3.16
CA GLU A 558 22.77 2.25 4.34
C GLU A 558 24.13 2.74 4.85
N LYS A 559 24.95 3.37 3.99
CA LYS A 559 26.20 4.01 4.38
C LYS A 559 25.99 5.22 5.30
N GLY A 560 24.85 5.91 5.17
CA GLY A 560 24.51 7.14 5.91
C GLY A 560 25.18 8.40 5.36
N GLY A 561 24.64 9.57 5.71
CA GLY A 561 25.15 10.88 5.25
C GLY A 561 24.68 11.32 3.85
N TYR A 562 23.82 10.51 3.21
CA TYR A 562 23.30 10.75 1.87
C TYR A 562 21.78 10.81 1.85
N ARG A 563 21.26 11.81 1.14
CA ARG A 563 19.86 11.85 0.72
C ARG A 563 19.77 11.30 -0.70
N VAL A 564 19.22 10.09 -0.84
CA VAL A 564 19.22 9.34 -2.10
C VAL A 564 17.85 9.40 -2.78
N THR A 565 17.85 9.73 -4.06
CA THR A 565 16.65 9.79 -4.89
C THR A 565 16.82 8.96 -6.15
N ILE A 566 15.92 8.01 -6.40
CA ILE A 566 15.87 7.27 -7.67
C ILE A 566 15.01 8.03 -8.67
N VAL A 567 15.50 8.19 -9.89
CA VAL A 567 14.75 8.68 -11.04
C VAL A 567 14.67 7.58 -12.08
N ALA A 568 13.49 7.20 -12.53
CA ALA A 568 13.31 6.16 -13.55
C ALA A 568 12.00 6.34 -14.32
N ASP A 569 11.97 5.93 -15.59
CA ASP A 569 10.74 5.94 -16.41
C ASP A 569 9.88 4.68 -16.16
N THR A 570 10.55 3.54 -15.94
CA THR A 570 9.95 2.24 -15.69
C THR A 570 10.31 1.76 -14.28
N LEU A 571 9.30 1.38 -13.52
CA LEU A 571 9.39 1.00 -12.11
C LEU A 571 9.19 -0.51 -11.90
N PRO A 572 9.63 -1.07 -10.75
CA PRO A 572 9.35 -2.45 -10.33
C PRO A 572 7.88 -2.86 -10.34
N THR A 573 6.99 -1.88 -10.44
CA THR A 573 5.56 -2.03 -10.29
C THR A 573 4.81 -1.97 -11.61
N ASP A 574 5.52 -1.63 -12.68
CA ASP A 574 4.94 -1.54 -14.00
C ASP A 574 4.68 -2.94 -14.56
N PRO A 575 3.67 -3.08 -15.44
CA PRO A 575 3.49 -4.27 -16.24
C PRO A 575 4.81 -4.68 -16.90
N LYS A 576 5.11 -5.99 -16.91
CA LYS A 576 6.35 -6.48 -17.49
C LYS A 576 6.45 -6.05 -18.95
N SER A 577 7.58 -5.45 -19.29
CA SER A 577 7.89 -5.03 -20.65
C SER A 577 9.38 -5.19 -20.91
N VAL A 578 9.77 -5.20 -22.19
CA VAL A 578 11.19 -5.26 -22.58
C VAL A 578 11.99 -4.03 -22.16
N ALA A 579 11.33 -2.92 -21.81
CA ALA A 579 11.97 -1.72 -21.30
C ALA A 579 12.57 -1.96 -19.90
N TYR A 580 12.08 -2.96 -19.16
CA TYR A 580 12.52 -3.28 -17.82
C TYR A 580 12.93 -4.74 -17.68
N THR A 581 14.22 -5.01 -17.94
CA THR A 581 14.78 -6.36 -17.99
C THR A 581 14.67 -7.13 -16.67
N SER A 582 14.64 -6.44 -15.52
CA SER A 582 14.73 -7.10 -14.21
C SER A 582 13.54 -8.05 -13.96
N HIS A 583 12.35 -7.75 -14.49
CA HIS A 583 11.17 -8.63 -14.38
C HIS A 583 11.29 -9.95 -15.14
N TRP A 584 12.14 -10.01 -16.17
CA TRP A 584 12.30 -11.17 -17.05
C TRP A 584 13.43 -12.12 -16.63
N ALA A 585 14.21 -11.75 -15.62
CA ALA A 585 15.27 -12.60 -15.16
C ALA A 585 14.71 -13.85 -14.45
N GLY A 586 15.49 -14.94 -14.49
CA GLY A 586 15.14 -16.21 -13.83
C GLY A 586 14.74 -16.00 -12.37
N ALA A 587 15.61 -15.55 -11.48
CA ALA A 587 17.07 -15.52 -11.57
C ALA A 587 17.63 -16.57 -10.61
N HIS A 588 18.88 -16.99 -10.81
CA HIS A 588 19.63 -17.76 -9.83
C HIS A 588 21.03 -17.20 -9.71
N HIS A 589 21.68 -17.50 -8.59
CA HIS A 589 23.07 -17.18 -8.36
C HIS A 589 23.92 -18.41 -8.62
N VAL A 590 24.56 -18.46 -9.78
CA VAL A 590 25.62 -19.42 -10.15
C VAL A 590 26.70 -18.60 -10.85
N MET A 591 27.95 -18.69 -10.37
CA MET A 591 29.04 -17.87 -10.91
C MET A 591 29.33 -18.31 -12.34
N ASN A 592 29.44 -17.32 -13.24
CA ASN A 592 29.75 -17.60 -14.64
C ASN A 592 31.25 -17.53 -14.88
N LEU A 593 31.69 -18.05 -16.02
CA LEU A 593 33.04 -17.78 -16.52
C LEU A 593 33.20 -16.26 -16.74
N GLY A 594 34.12 -15.65 -16.01
CA GLY A 594 34.42 -14.23 -16.04
C GLY A 594 35.89 -13.95 -15.76
N ASN A 595 36.21 -12.67 -15.56
CA ASN A 595 37.51 -12.25 -15.03
C ASN A 595 37.44 -12.12 -13.51
N ASP A 596 38.59 -11.98 -12.86
CA ASP A 596 38.69 -11.88 -11.39
C ASP A 596 37.76 -10.81 -10.80
N PHE A 597 37.64 -9.68 -11.48
CA PHE A 597 36.75 -8.61 -11.05
C PHE A 597 35.28 -9.01 -11.08
N HIS A 598 34.83 -9.66 -12.15
CA HIS A 598 33.46 -10.18 -12.25
C HIS A 598 33.19 -11.19 -11.14
N HIS A 599 34.09 -12.16 -10.95
CA HIS A 599 33.97 -13.17 -9.90
C HIS A 599 33.92 -12.56 -8.50
N GLN A 600 34.65 -11.46 -8.26
CA GLN A 600 34.56 -10.73 -7.00
C GLN A 600 33.15 -10.18 -6.77
N LEU A 601 32.55 -9.52 -7.78
CA LEU A 601 31.19 -8.97 -7.65
C LEU A 601 30.16 -10.06 -7.39
N GLU A 602 30.31 -11.22 -8.03
CA GLU A 602 29.44 -12.37 -7.81
C GLU A 602 29.60 -12.95 -6.43
N LYS A 603 30.84 -13.12 -5.96
CA LYS A 603 31.09 -13.64 -4.62
C LYS A 603 30.52 -12.73 -3.53
N GLU A 604 30.77 -11.42 -3.62
CA GLU A 604 30.19 -10.46 -2.67
C GLU A 604 28.65 -10.47 -2.71
N THR A 605 28.07 -10.61 -3.91
CA THR A 605 26.62 -10.69 -4.06
C THR A 605 26.06 -11.98 -3.46
N LEU A 606 26.73 -13.11 -3.67
CA LEU A 606 26.39 -14.39 -3.07
C LEU A 606 26.39 -14.27 -1.55
N ASP A 607 27.46 -13.74 -0.95
CA ASP A 607 27.59 -13.60 0.51
C ASP A 607 26.43 -12.79 1.11
N VAL A 608 26.09 -11.65 0.49
CA VAL A 608 24.98 -10.80 0.94
C VAL A 608 23.63 -11.50 0.77
N MET A 609 23.33 -12.01 -0.43
CA MET A 609 22.03 -12.64 -0.70
C MET A 609 21.86 -13.96 0.06
N TRP A 610 22.94 -14.71 0.29
CA TRP A 610 22.91 -15.92 1.08
C TRP A 610 22.48 -15.59 2.50
N LYS A 611 23.07 -14.57 3.13
CA LYS A 611 22.63 -14.08 4.44
C LYS A 611 21.18 -13.60 4.42
N MET A 612 20.77 -12.87 3.39
CA MET A 612 19.37 -12.43 3.21
C MET A 612 18.38 -13.58 3.00
N SER A 613 18.84 -14.78 2.66
CA SER A 613 17.99 -15.96 2.48
C SER A 613 17.92 -16.86 3.71
N GLU A 614 18.57 -16.47 4.82
CA GLU A 614 18.52 -17.25 6.06
C GLU A 614 17.10 -17.30 6.63
N PRO A 615 16.70 -18.43 7.25
CA PRO A 615 15.41 -18.55 7.92
C PRO A 615 15.18 -17.44 8.94
N GLY A 616 14.01 -16.80 8.89
CA GLY A 616 13.63 -15.69 9.79
C GLY A 616 14.16 -14.32 9.38
N SER A 617 14.94 -14.22 8.29
CA SER A 617 15.32 -12.92 7.73
C SER A 617 14.15 -12.27 7.00
N GLY A 618 14.11 -10.93 6.98
CA GLY A 618 13.03 -10.18 6.30
C GLY A 618 12.92 -10.45 4.79
N ALA A 619 13.97 -10.99 4.16
CA ALA A 619 13.98 -11.31 2.73
C ALA A 619 13.84 -12.81 2.44
N GLU A 620 13.68 -13.68 3.44
CA GLU A 620 13.67 -15.15 3.26
C GLU A 620 12.69 -15.57 2.14
N HIS A 621 11.51 -14.96 2.12
CA HIS A 621 10.44 -15.23 1.15
C HIS A 621 10.83 -14.90 -0.31
N CYS A 622 11.87 -14.11 -0.53
CA CYS A 622 12.40 -13.76 -1.85
C CYS A 622 13.31 -14.83 -2.45
N PHE A 623 13.74 -15.83 -1.67
CA PHE A 623 14.79 -16.76 -2.07
C PHE A 623 14.38 -18.22 -1.93
N LEU A 624 15.00 -19.07 -2.75
CA LEU A 624 14.94 -20.52 -2.61
C LEU A 624 16.38 -21.06 -2.68
N ARG A 625 16.87 -21.58 -1.55
CA ARG A 625 18.09 -22.41 -1.55
C ARG A 625 17.69 -23.79 -2.06
N ALA A 626 18.19 -24.19 -3.22
CA ALA A 626 17.79 -25.43 -3.87
C ALA A 626 18.99 -26.17 -4.48
N PRO A 627 18.92 -27.50 -4.60
CA PRO A 627 19.88 -28.24 -5.40
C PRO A 627 19.96 -27.67 -6.82
N GLN A 628 21.16 -27.65 -7.39
CA GLN A 628 21.43 -27.19 -8.74
C GLN A 628 22.42 -28.13 -9.41
N LYS A 629 22.16 -28.43 -10.68
CA LYS A 629 23.06 -29.21 -11.53
C LYS A 629 23.43 -28.40 -12.77
N GLU A 630 24.71 -28.10 -12.89
CA GLU A 630 25.28 -27.42 -14.06
C GLU A 630 25.99 -28.46 -14.93
N PHE A 631 25.56 -28.60 -16.17
CA PHE A 631 26.19 -29.46 -17.17
C PHE A 631 26.85 -28.58 -18.22
N TYR A 632 28.03 -28.98 -18.68
CA TYR A 632 28.80 -28.17 -19.63
C TYR A 632 29.02 -28.93 -20.93
N THR A 633 28.78 -28.28 -22.07
CA THR A 633 29.10 -28.86 -23.39
C THR A 633 30.54 -28.59 -23.81
N VAL A 634 31.25 -27.77 -23.05
CA VAL A 634 32.68 -27.49 -23.22
C VAL A 634 33.41 -27.64 -21.89
N PRO A 635 34.66 -28.14 -21.89
CA PRO A 635 35.46 -28.25 -20.66
C PRO A 635 35.54 -26.90 -19.93
N GLN A 636 35.29 -26.91 -18.62
CA GLN A 636 35.46 -25.72 -17.79
C GLN A 636 36.95 -25.45 -17.53
N ALA A 637 37.36 -24.20 -17.66
CA ALA A 637 38.74 -23.79 -17.42
C ALA A 637 39.12 -23.86 -15.93
N ASP A 638 38.16 -23.58 -15.05
CA ASP A 638 38.29 -23.69 -13.59
C ASP A 638 37.06 -24.41 -13.03
N PRO A 639 37.10 -25.75 -12.89
CA PRO A 639 35.96 -26.51 -12.38
C PRO A 639 35.67 -26.24 -10.90
N ASP A 640 36.61 -25.67 -10.14
CA ASP A 640 36.48 -25.43 -8.69
C ASP A 640 36.01 -24.00 -8.37
N LEU A 641 35.77 -23.15 -9.37
CA LEU A 641 35.18 -21.81 -9.22
C LEU A 641 33.89 -21.83 -8.38
N LEU A 642 33.11 -22.91 -8.51
CA LEU A 642 31.83 -23.12 -7.84
C LEU A 642 31.96 -23.81 -6.47
N SER A 643 33.18 -24.04 -5.97
CA SER A 643 33.42 -24.60 -4.62
C SER A 643 32.97 -23.69 -3.47
N VAL A 644 32.66 -22.43 -3.76
CA VAL A 644 32.07 -21.49 -2.79
C VAL A 644 30.63 -21.84 -2.41
N TYR A 645 29.93 -22.65 -3.21
CA TYR A 645 28.56 -23.05 -2.95
C TYR A 645 28.52 -24.28 -2.03
N PRO A 646 27.52 -24.38 -1.14
CA PRO A 646 27.33 -25.57 -0.34
C PRO A 646 27.06 -26.80 -1.20
N ASP A 647 27.43 -27.97 -0.68
CA ASP A 647 27.25 -29.27 -1.34
C ASP A 647 27.92 -29.38 -2.73
N PHE A 648 28.86 -28.47 -3.03
CA PHE A 648 29.60 -28.50 -4.27
C PHE A 648 30.35 -29.83 -4.44
N ARG A 649 30.17 -30.42 -5.62
CA ARG A 649 30.96 -31.54 -6.10
C ARG A 649 31.00 -31.57 -7.62
N GLN A 650 32.11 -32.05 -8.16
CA GLN A 650 32.18 -32.46 -9.56
C GLN A 650 31.42 -33.78 -9.75
N MET A 651 30.70 -33.90 -10.85
CA MET A 651 29.97 -35.11 -11.22
C MET A 651 30.90 -36.13 -11.85
N SER A 652 30.60 -37.42 -11.65
CA SER A 652 31.31 -38.48 -12.37
C SER A 652 30.92 -38.52 -13.85
N GLU A 653 31.74 -39.17 -14.68
CA GLU A 653 31.41 -39.42 -16.10
C GLU A 653 30.08 -40.15 -16.27
N GLU A 654 29.79 -41.12 -15.40
CA GLU A 654 28.52 -41.85 -15.39
C GLU A 654 27.30 -40.94 -15.11
N GLU A 655 27.49 -39.85 -14.35
CA GLU A 655 26.43 -38.89 -14.05
C GLU A 655 26.20 -37.93 -15.22
N TYR A 656 27.25 -37.29 -15.75
CA TYR A 656 27.09 -36.27 -16.79
C TYR A 656 26.87 -36.87 -18.18
N ALA A 657 27.38 -38.06 -18.49
CA ALA A 657 27.19 -38.70 -19.80
C ALA A 657 25.72 -39.07 -20.09
N LYS A 658 24.85 -39.04 -19.07
CA LYS A 658 23.39 -39.18 -19.21
C LYS A 658 22.75 -37.98 -19.91
N VAL A 659 23.42 -36.84 -19.94
CA VAL A 659 22.98 -35.63 -20.63
C VAL A 659 23.68 -35.58 -21.99
N PRO A 660 22.93 -35.68 -23.11
CA PRO A 660 23.53 -35.62 -24.44
C PRO A 660 24.36 -34.36 -24.66
N GLY A 661 25.62 -34.55 -25.06
CA GLY A 661 26.56 -33.46 -25.35
C GLY A 661 27.26 -32.85 -24.12
N ALA A 662 26.98 -33.31 -22.90
CA ALA A 662 27.72 -32.87 -21.72
C ALA A 662 29.12 -33.52 -21.68
N THR A 663 30.15 -32.70 -21.47
CA THR A 663 31.55 -33.10 -21.31
C THR A 663 32.00 -33.12 -19.86
N SER A 664 31.29 -32.40 -18.99
CA SER A 664 31.49 -32.36 -17.54
C SER A 664 30.23 -31.83 -16.85
N GLY A 665 30.17 -31.92 -15.52
CA GLY A 665 29.10 -31.30 -14.74
C GLY A 665 29.45 -31.15 -13.27
N VAL A 666 28.72 -30.26 -12.59
CA VAL A 666 28.84 -30.05 -11.13
C VAL A 666 27.45 -30.04 -10.48
N ALA A 667 27.40 -30.48 -9.23
CA ALA A 667 26.22 -30.36 -8.37
C ALA A 667 26.57 -29.47 -7.19
N LEU A 668 25.63 -28.62 -6.78
CA LEU A 668 25.77 -27.69 -5.65
C LEU A 668 24.38 -27.29 -5.13
N THR A 669 24.32 -26.56 -4.03
CA THR A 669 23.11 -25.87 -3.57
C THR A 669 23.20 -24.39 -3.97
N ALA A 670 22.37 -23.99 -4.93
CA ALA A 670 22.32 -22.64 -5.46
C ALA A 670 21.29 -21.79 -4.72
N LEU A 671 21.39 -20.47 -4.95
CA LEU A 671 20.40 -19.51 -4.48
C LEU A 671 19.53 -19.03 -5.65
N ASN A 672 18.28 -19.46 -5.69
CA ASN A 672 17.31 -18.97 -6.66
C ASN A 672 16.58 -17.76 -6.11
N ILE A 673 16.34 -16.77 -6.97
CA ILE A 673 15.79 -15.46 -6.62
C ILE A 673 14.41 -15.35 -7.26
N ASN A 674 13.39 -15.21 -6.43
CA ASN A 674 12.02 -14.95 -6.85
C ASN A 674 11.90 -13.47 -7.25
N THR A 675 12.24 -13.14 -8.50
CA THR A 675 12.35 -11.74 -8.96
C THR A 675 11.07 -10.91 -8.78
N PRO A 676 9.83 -11.46 -8.95
CA PRO A 676 8.58 -10.75 -8.61
C PRO A 676 8.45 -10.36 -7.13
N ALA A 677 9.09 -11.07 -6.20
CA ALA A 677 9.11 -10.69 -4.79
C ALA A 677 10.32 -9.79 -4.46
N TYR A 678 11.49 -10.13 -5.01
CA TYR A 678 12.76 -9.51 -4.63
C TYR A 678 12.88 -8.05 -5.08
N ILE A 679 12.43 -7.69 -6.28
CA ILE A 679 12.54 -6.30 -6.76
C ILE A 679 11.61 -5.37 -5.96
N PRO A 680 10.32 -5.70 -5.73
CA PRO A 680 9.48 -4.99 -4.77
C PRO A 680 10.07 -4.88 -3.37
N TYR A 681 10.69 -5.96 -2.86
CA TYR A 681 11.35 -5.96 -1.56
C TYR A 681 12.48 -4.92 -1.49
N LEU A 682 13.35 -4.85 -2.51
CA LEU A 682 14.41 -3.83 -2.58
C LEU A 682 13.84 -2.41 -2.62
N LEU A 683 12.80 -2.17 -3.43
CA LEU A 683 12.15 -0.87 -3.50
C LEU A 683 11.50 -0.49 -2.15
N SER A 684 10.80 -1.42 -1.52
CA SER A 684 10.17 -1.20 -0.21
C SER A 684 11.22 -0.84 0.84
N ARG A 685 12.35 -1.57 0.89
CA ARG A 685 13.47 -1.23 1.80
C ARG A 685 14.03 0.17 1.54
N PHE A 686 14.20 0.55 0.28
CA PHE A 686 14.76 1.85 -0.10
C PHE A 686 13.85 2.99 0.37
N LEU A 687 12.55 2.87 0.10
CA LEU A 687 11.55 3.85 0.53
C LEU A 687 11.44 3.89 2.05
N ALA A 688 11.40 2.73 2.72
CA ALA A 688 11.31 2.63 4.18
C ALA A 688 12.51 3.25 4.91
N ALA A 689 13.69 3.25 4.29
CA ALA A 689 14.88 3.90 4.83
C ALA A 689 14.92 5.43 4.58
N GLY A 690 13.88 6.02 3.96
CA GLY A 690 13.78 7.45 3.66
C GLY A 690 14.21 7.86 2.24
N GLY A 691 14.37 6.90 1.34
CA GLY A 691 14.74 7.15 -0.05
C GLY A 691 13.54 7.65 -0.84
N THR A 692 13.75 8.52 -1.82
CA THR A 692 12.66 9.03 -2.66
C THR A 692 12.71 8.44 -4.06
N LEU A 693 11.56 8.17 -4.66
CA LEU A 693 11.44 7.68 -6.03
C LEU A 693 10.64 8.67 -6.87
N HIS A 694 11.17 9.08 -8.01
CA HIS A 694 10.48 9.91 -8.98
C HIS A 694 10.39 9.21 -10.32
N ARG A 695 9.14 9.06 -10.80
CA ARG A 695 8.92 8.61 -12.17
C ARG A 695 9.16 9.76 -13.14
N ALA A 696 10.20 9.66 -13.94
CA ALA A 696 10.48 10.64 -15.00
C ALA A 696 11.27 10.00 -16.15
N SER A 697 10.97 10.44 -17.38
CA SER A 697 11.78 10.13 -18.56
C SER A 697 12.88 11.17 -18.69
N VAL A 698 14.13 10.71 -18.73
CA VAL A 698 15.31 11.54 -18.92
C VAL A 698 15.82 11.32 -20.34
N ASN A 699 15.96 12.40 -21.10
CA ASN A 699 16.49 12.37 -22.47
C ASN A 699 18.00 12.66 -22.52
N HIS A 700 18.52 13.39 -21.53
CA HIS A 700 19.94 13.69 -21.37
C HIS A 700 20.29 13.80 -19.88
N ILE A 701 21.42 13.25 -19.43
CA ILE A 701 21.76 13.26 -18.00
C ILE A 701 21.97 14.68 -17.44
N ASP A 702 22.38 15.61 -18.28
CA ASP A 702 22.49 17.04 -17.94
C ASP A 702 21.19 17.66 -17.44
N GLN A 703 20.01 17.11 -17.80
CA GLN A 703 18.74 17.57 -17.23
C GLN A 703 18.72 17.41 -15.70
N ILE A 704 19.39 16.37 -15.20
CA ILE A 704 19.56 16.11 -13.76
C ILE A 704 20.68 16.99 -13.19
N LEU A 705 21.79 17.17 -13.93
CA LEU A 705 22.94 17.95 -13.46
C LEU A 705 22.63 19.45 -13.33
N GLU A 706 21.94 20.04 -14.32
CA GLU A 706 21.56 21.46 -14.38
C GLU A 706 20.37 21.76 -13.46
N GLY A 707 19.32 20.94 -13.57
CA GLY A 707 18.03 21.19 -12.94
C GLY A 707 17.82 20.60 -11.56
N GLY A 708 18.69 19.67 -11.16
CA GLY A 708 18.44 18.80 -10.03
C GLY A 708 17.09 18.10 -10.13
N LEU A 709 16.48 17.84 -8.98
CA LEU A 709 15.15 17.24 -8.91
C LEU A 709 14.03 18.24 -9.26
N ALA A 710 14.30 19.56 -9.25
CA ALA A 710 13.28 20.59 -9.45
C ALA A 710 12.71 20.59 -10.88
N LEU A 711 13.55 20.38 -11.90
CA LEU A 711 13.08 20.27 -13.30
C LEU A 711 12.29 18.98 -13.56
N LEU A 712 12.48 17.94 -12.74
CA LEU A 712 11.82 16.63 -12.89
C LEU A 712 10.53 16.52 -12.08
N THR A 713 10.38 17.31 -11.01
CA THR A 713 9.26 17.22 -10.06
C THR A 713 8.27 18.38 -10.15
N GLY A 714 8.56 19.41 -10.95
CA GLY A 714 7.69 20.59 -11.11
C GLY A 714 7.61 21.49 -9.87
N SER A 715 8.34 21.17 -8.81
CA SER A 715 8.30 21.87 -7.53
C SER A 715 9.19 23.11 -7.55
N ARG A 716 8.69 24.26 -7.07
CA ARG A 716 9.44 25.53 -6.93
C ARG A 716 10.40 25.49 -5.72
N VAL A 717 11.17 24.43 -5.57
CA VAL A 717 12.23 24.40 -4.55
C VAL A 717 13.43 25.17 -5.11
N ARG A 718 13.71 26.36 -4.56
CA ARG A 718 14.98 27.04 -4.81
C ARG A 718 16.12 26.14 -4.31
N GLY A 719 17.05 25.79 -5.20
CA GLY A 719 18.41 25.39 -4.84
C GLY A 719 18.60 23.98 -4.25
N THR A 720 18.22 22.92 -4.96
CA THR A 720 18.75 21.57 -4.65
C THR A 720 19.68 21.10 -5.76
N HIS A 721 20.91 21.62 -5.74
CA HIS A 721 21.99 21.04 -6.54
C HIS A 721 22.22 19.60 -6.12
N ILE A 722 22.62 18.73 -7.06
CA ILE A 722 22.97 17.34 -6.74
C ILE A 722 24.48 17.23 -6.53
N ASP A 723 24.88 16.44 -5.55
CA ASP A 723 26.28 16.20 -5.20
C ASP A 723 26.87 15.03 -5.98
N ALA A 724 26.06 14.06 -6.41
CA ALA A 724 26.47 13.05 -7.39
C ALA A 724 25.29 12.48 -8.19
N LEU A 725 25.61 11.91 -9.36
CA LEU A 725 24.68 11.13 -10.18
C LEU A 725 25.22 9.71 -10.36
N ILE A 726 24.43 8.70 -9.97
CA ILE A 726 24.70 7.28 -10.22
C ILE A 726 23.89 6.82 -11.43
N CYS A 727 24.55 6.43 -12.51
CA CYS A 727 23.92 6.05 -13.76
C CYS A 727 23.73 4.54 -13.87
N CYS A 728 22.49 4.08 -13.64
CA CYS A 728 22.04 2.69 -13.78
C CYS A 728 20.96 2.49 -14.88
N PRO A 729 21.06 3.10 -16.08
CA PRO A 729 19.97 3.13 -17.06
C PRO A 729 19.78 1.83 -17.87
N GLY A 730 20.59 0.79 -17.63
CA GLY A 730 20.54 -0.46 -18.39
C GLY A 730 20.77 -0.24 -19.89
N LEU A 731 19.84 -0.68 -20.74
CA LEU A 731 19.94 -0.53 -22.20
C LEU A 731 19.86 0.92 -22.66
N ALA A 732 19.20 1.79 -21.90
CA ALA A 732 19.07 3.19 -22.28
C ALA A 732 20.42 3.92 -22.32
N ALA A 733 21.48 3.40 -21.69
CA ALA A 733 22.85 3.92 -21.85
C ALA A 733 23.30 4.07 -23.31
N ARG A 734 22.76 3.25 -24.23
CA ARG A 734 23.10 3.30 -25.66
C ARG A 734 22.66 4.60 -26.35
N THR A 735 21.55 5.17 -25.90
CA THR A 735 20.84 6.26 -26.58
C THR A 735 20.58 7.47 -25.70
N LEU A 736 20.71 7.35 -24.37
CA LEU A 736 20.53 8.44 -23.43
C LEU A 736 21.60 9.51 -23.66
N GLY A 737 21.17 10.75 -23.86
CA GLY A 737 22.05 11.88 -24.08
C GLY A 737 23.06 12.05 -22.95
N GLY A 738 24.32 12.28 -23.32
CA GLY A 738 25.43 12.36 -22.39
C GLY A 738 26.04 11.00 -22.02
N LEU A 739 25.39 9.87 -22.33
CA LEU A 739 26.00 8.54 -22.24
C LEU A 739 26.34 7.99 -23.63
N GLU A 740 25.31 7.83 -24.47
CA GLU A 740 25.38 7.40 -25.87
C GLU A 740 26.34 6.23 -26.16
N ASP A 741 26.44 5.30 -25.20
CA ASP A 741 27.42 4.22 -25.19
C ASP A 741 27.08 3.15 -26.24
N LYS A 742 27.67 3.25 -27.42
CA LYS A 742 27.39 2.37 -28.57
C LYS A 742 27.86 0.93 -28.36
N ASP A 743 28.63 0.67 -27.31
CA ASP A 743 29.00 -0.67 -26.91
C ASP A 743 27.87 -1.40 -26.17
N VAL A 744 26.82 -0.69 -25.74
CA VAL A 744 25.63 -1.30 -25.11
C VAL A 744 24.68 -1.85 -26.17
N PHE A 745 24.27 -3.11 -26.03
CA PHE A 745 23.36 -3.82 -26.95
C PHE A 745 22.51 -4.85 -26.20
N PRO A 746 21.32 -5.22 -26.72
CA PRO A 746 20.48 -6.23 -26.09
C PRO A 746 21.00 -7.62 -26.39
N GLN A 747 20.91 -8.52 -25.42
CA GLN A 747 20.86 -9.95 -25.68
C GLN A 747 19.47 -10.47 -25.33
N ARG A 748 18.61 -10.62 -26.36
CA ARG A 748 17.23 -11.07 -26.20
C ARG A 748 17.20 -12.48 -25.60
N GLY A 749 16.44 -12.63 -24.52
CA GLY A 749 16.14 -13.89 -23.89
C GLY A 749 14.65 -14.10 -23.80
N GLN A 750 14.16 -15.14 -24.46
CA GLN A 750 12.80 -15.62 -24.32
C GLN A 750 12.76 -16.73 -23.27
N THR A 751 11.74 -16.69 -22.42
CA THR A 751 11.46 -17.69 -21.39
C THR A 751 10.00 -18.10 -21.43
N VAL A 752 9.72 -19.31 -20.96
CA VAL A 752 8.39 -19.80 -20.63
C VAL A 752 8.36 -20.04 -19.13
N ILE A 753 7.35 -19.55 -18.44
CA ILE A 753 7.14 -19.72 -17.01
C ILE A 753 6.04 -20.75 -16.84
N VAL A 754 6.33 -21.83 -16.10
CA VAL A 754 5.35 -22.88 -15.80
C VAL A 754 5.13 -22.98 -14.29
N HIS A 755 3.94 -23.41 -13.87
CA HIS A 755 3.67 -23.73 -12.48
C HIS A 755 3.96 -25.22 -12.23
N ALA A 756 5.06 -25.51 -11.52
CA ALA A 756 5.51 -26.87 -11.25
C ALA A 756 6.12 -26.97 -9.83
N PRO A 757 5.30 -26.83 -8.77
CA PRO A 757 5.78 -26.70 -7.39
C PRO A 757 6.55 -27.93 -6.89
N TRP A 758 6.34 -29.11 -7.47
CA TRP A 758 7.08 -30.34 -7.16
C TRP A 758 8.57 -30.27 -7.53
N ILE A 759 9.00 -29.29 -8.33
CA ILE A 759 10.42 -29.11 -8.71
C ILE A 759 11.24 -28.40 -7.63
N ARG A 760 10.59 -27.77 -6.64
CA ARG A 760 11.31 -27.03 -5.59
C ARG A 760 12.35 -27.88 -4.86
N GLU A 761 12.01 -29.14 -4.56
CA GLU A 761 12.91 -30.07 -3.86
C GLU A 761 13.95 -30.71 -4.79
N SER A 762 13.56 -31.03 -6.02
CA SER A 762 14.46 -31.68 -6.99
C SER A 762 15.48 -30.71 -7.60
N GLY A 763 15.24 -29.41 -7.47
CA GLY A 763 16.20 -28.36 -7.80
C GLY A 763 16.24 -28.00 -9.27
N GLY A 764 17.08 -27.02 -9.60
CA GLY A 764 17.26 -26.52 -10.96
C GLY A 764 18.34 -27.27 -11.75
N ARG A 765 18.36 -27.02 -13.07
CA ARG A 765 19.36 -27.57 -13.99
C ARG A 765 19.71 -26.56 -15.07
N SER A 766 20.96 -26.55 -15.51
CA SER A 766 21.39 -25.79 -16.68
C SER A 766 22.31 -26.61 -17.57
N LEU A 767 22.20 -26.41 -18.88
CA LEU A 767 23.15 -26.87 -19.88
C LEU A 767 23.87 -25.65 -20.47
N VAL A 768 25.16 -25.55 -20.17
CA VAL A 768 26.02 -24.39 -20.44
C VAL A 768 26.97 -24.70 -21.59
N GLY A 769 26.90 -23.89 -22.64
CA GLY A 769 27.84 -23.94 -23.76
C GLY A 769 28.83 -22.78 -23.76
N GLU A 770 29.58 -22.64 -24.86
CA GLU A 770 30.61 -21.59 -25.03
C GLU A 770 30.08 -20.16 -24.79
N THR A 771 28.82 -19.92 -25.17
CA THR A 771 28.18 -18.60 -25.09
C THR A 771 27.23 -18.48 -23.89
N GLY A 772 27.33 -19.38 -22.91
CA GLY A 772 26.50 -19.44 -21.71
C GLY A 772 25.39 -20.51 -21.77
N SER A 773 24.46 -20.46 -20.82
CA SER A 773 23.35 -21.41 -20.75
C SER A 773 22.30 -21.17 -21.83
N HIS A 774 22.01 -22.23 -22.60
CA HIS A 774 20.95 -22.24 -23.62
C HIS A 774 19.70 -22.99 -23.16
N THR A 775 19.85 -24.00 -22.30
CA THR A 775 18.73 -24.72 -21.67
C THR A 775 18.87 -24.59 -20.16
N TYR A 776 17.91 -23.99 -19.47
CA TYR A 776 17.90 -23.84 -18.02
C TYR A 776 16.49 -23.98 -17.45
N ILE A 777 16.45 -24.52 -16.24
CA ILE A 777 15.25 -24.74 -15.42
C ILE A 777 15.55 -24.16 -14.04
N ILE A 778 14.84 -23.09 -13.68
CA ILE A 778 15.10 -22.31 -12.46
C ILE A 778 13.83 -22.27 -11.61
N PRO A 779 13.71 -23.13 -10.58
CA PRO A 779 12.56 -23.08 -9.68
C PRO A 779 12.61 -21.85 -8.77
N ARG A 780 11.46 -21.21 -8.57
CA ARG A 780 11.26 -20.13 -7.61
C ARG A 780 10.58 -20.66 -6.35
N ARG A 781 10.73 -19.91 -5.26
CA ARG A 781 10.01 -20.18 -4.00
C ARG A 781 8.48 -20.17 -4.17
N SER A 782 7.94 -19.47 -5.18
CA SER A 782 6.50 -19.46 -5.50
C SER A 782 5.98 -20.78 -6.07
N GLY A 783 6.85 -21.67 -6.53
CA GLY A 783 6.45 -22.90 -7.25
C GLY A 783 6.41 -22.73 -8.76
N ASP A 784 6.58 -21.49 -9.24
CA ASP A 784 6.82 -21.24 -10.64
C ASP A 784 8.26 -21.62 -11.00
N VAL A 785 8.43 -22.10 -12.22
CA VAL A 785 9.70 -22.56 -12.76
C VAL A 785 9.95 -21.85 -14.08
N ILE A 786 11.12 -21.21 -14.18
CA ILE A 786 11.55 -20.56 -15.40
C ILE A 786 12.19 -21.58 -16.31
N LEU A 787 11.58 -21.79 -17.46
CA LEU A 787 12.11 -22.57 -18.56
C LEU A 787 12.72 -21.62 -19.57
N GLY A 788 14.00 -21.78 -19.83
CA GLY A 788 14.64 -21.00 -20.87
C GLY A 788 15.76 -21.76 -21.55
N GLY A 789 16.39 -21.15 -22.55
CA GLY A 789 15.94 -19.91 -23.15
C GLY A 789 16.71 -19.60 -24.41
N THR A 790 16.81 -18.30 -24.70
CA THR A 790 17.61 -17.77 -25.80
C THR A 790 18.58 -16.68 -25.34
N ARG A 791 19.60 -16.44 -26.16
CA ARG A 791 20.57 -15.37 -25.99
C ARG A 791 20.98 -14.82 -27.35
N VAL A 792 20.14 -13.96 -27.92
CA VAL A 792 20.34 -13.43 -29.28
C VAL A 792 20.81 -11.97 -29.22
N PRO A 793 22.07 -11.67 -29.61
CA PRO A 793 22.57 -10.30 -29.67
C PRO A 793 21.82 -9.43 -30.69
N ASP A 794 21.60 -8.16 -30.37
CA ASP A 794 21.00 -7.14 -31.24
C ASP A 794 19.59 -7.48 -31.78
N ASP A 795 18.92 -8.47 -31.20
CA ASP A 795 17.52 -8.76 -31.47
C ASP A 795 16.63 -7.90 -30.55
N TRP A 796 15.92 -6.94 -31.14
CA TRP A 796 15.04 -6.01 -30.46
C TRP A 796 13.56 -6.39 -30.56
N TYR A 797 13.24 -7.61 -31.04
CA TYR A 797 11.85 -8.03 -31.17
C TYR A 797 11.21 -8.31 -29.80
N PRO A 798 10.16 -7.57 -29.38
CA PRO A 798 9.76 -7.52 -27.98
C PRO A 798 8.80 -8.62 -27.55
N LYS A 799 8.28 -9.40 -28.49
CA LYS A 799 7.27 -10.43 -28.23
C LYS A 799 7.89 -11.83 -28.25
N PRO A 800 7.32 -12.80 -27.51
CA PRO A 800 7.68 -14.20 -27.66
C PRO A 800 7.40 -14.67 -29.09
N ARG A 801 8.29 -15.51 -29.60
CA ARG A 801 8.12 -16.19 -30.89
C ARG A 801 7.58 -17.59 -30.64
N PRO A 802 6.48 -18.01 -31.28
CA PRO A 802 5.88 -19.33 -31.08
C PRO A 802 6.87 -20.49 -31.31
N GLU A 803 7.68 -20.41 -32.35
CA GLU A 803 8.69 -21.43 -32.66
C GLU A 803 9.77 -21.54 -31.58
N THR A 804 10.11 -20.43 -30.93
CA THR A 804 11.06 -20.40 -29.81
C THR A 804 10.43 -20.96 -28.54
N LYS A 805 9.13 -20.75 -28.31
CA LYS A 805 8.39 -21.39 -27.20
C LYS A 805 8.43 -22.90 -27.36
N THR A 806 8.04 -23.41 -28.52
CA THR A 806 8.03 -24.86 -28.80
C THR A 806 9.43 -25.47 -28.62
N ASP A 807 10.48 -24.82 -29.12
CA ASP A 807 11.87 -25.24 -28.92
C ASP A 807 12.26 -25.28 -27.42
N ILE A 808 11.94 -24.24 -26.64
CA ILE A 808 12.23 -24.21 -25.20
C ILE A 808 11.53 -25.37 -24.48
N LEU A 809 10.25 -25.59 -24.74
CA LEU A 809 9.49 -26.68 -24.12
C LEU A 809 10.07 -28.06 -24.49
N GLN A 810 10.42 -28.26 -25.77
CA GLN A 810 11.04 -29.50 -26.24
C GLN A 810 12.38 -29.79 -25.54
N ARG A 811 13.28 -28.81 -25.53
CA ARG A 811 14.61 -28.97 -24.92
C ARG A 811 14.54 -29.15 -23.42
N THR A 812 13.68 -28.39 -22.73
CA THR A 812 13.55 -28.49 -21.27
C THR A 812 12.89 -29.80 -20.84
N LEU A 813 11.86 -30.27 -21.54
CA LEU A 813 11.25 -31.57 -21.25
C LEU A 813 12.21 -32.74 -21.51
N ALA A 814 12.99 -32.69 -22.60
CA ALA A 814 13.98 -33.73 -22.88
C ALA A 814 15.12 -33.73 -21.85
N PHE A 815 15.54 -32.54 -21.40
CA PHE A 815 16.66 -32.37 -20.46
C PHE A 815 16.29 -32.63 -19.00
N TYR A 816 15.04 -32.34 -18.62
CA TYR A 816 14.56 -32.53 -17.26
C TYR A 816 13.13 -33.08 -17.25
N PRO A 817 12.91 -34.35 -17.64
CA PRO A 817 11.57 -34.94 -17.78
C PRO A 817 10.67 -34.79 -16.55
N GLU A 818 11.26 -34.74 -15.35
CA GLU A 818 10.57 -34.56 -14.08
C GLU A 818 9.78 -33.26 -13.96
N ILE A 819 10.06 -32.25 -14.82
CA ILE A 819 9.29 -31.01 -14.93
C ILE A 819 7.81 -31.26 -15.23
N ALA A 820 7.49 -32.34 -15.94
CA ALA A 820 6.11 -32.71 -16.21
C ALA A 820 5.41 -33.29 -14.96
N PRO A 821 4.07 -33.19 -14.88
CA PRO A 821 3.34 -33.57 -13.67
C PRO A 821 3.58 -35.04 -13.27
N PRO A 822 3.87 -35.35 -11.99
CA PRO A 822 4.15 -36.71 -11.54
C PRO A 822 3.09 -37.73 -11.94
N GLU A 823 1.82 -37.35 -11.91
CA GLU A 823 0.66 -38.18 -12.26
C GLU A 823 0.57 -38.52 -13.76
N ILE A 824 1.15 -37.67 -14.63
CA ILE A 824 1.27 -37.94 -16.06
C ILE A 824 2.45 -38.88 -16.30
N ARG A 825 3.61 -38.58 -15.70
CA ARG A 825 4.83 -39.40 -15.82
C ARG A 825 4.63 -40.83 -15.32
N ALA A 826 3.75 -41.02 -14.34
CA ALA A 826 3.38 -42.35 -13.83
C ALA A 826 2.56 -43.19 -14.83
N LYS A 827 1.91 -42.57 -15.81
CA LYS A 827 0.97 -43.23 -16.74
C LYS A 827 1.55 -43.38 -18.15
N ARG A 828 2.29 -42.39 -18.63
CA ARG A 828 2.87 -42.36 -19.98
C ARG A 828 4.07 -41.42 -20.06
N ALA A 829 4.79 -41.49 -21.18
CA ALA A 829 5.75 -40.46 -21.52
C ALA A 829 5.04 -39.10 -21.67
N SER A 830 5.63 -38.07 -21.07
CA SER A 830 5.16 -36.70 -21.15
C SER A 830 5.37 -36.11 -22.54
N THR A 831 4.46 -35.23 -22.95
CA THR A 831 4.50 -34.52 -24.23
C THR A 831 4.61 -33.01 -24.03
N ILE A 832 4.76 -32.27 -25.12
CA ILE A 832 4.83 -30.79 -25.07
C ILE A 832 3.50 -30.22 -24.59
N GLU A 833 2.37 -30.84 -24.96
CA GLU A 833 1.04 -30.41 -24.57
C GLU A 833 0.86 -30.49 -23.04
N ASP A 834 1.47 -31.48 -22.37
CA ASP A 834 1.48 -31.57 -20.91
C ASP A 834 2.22 -30.38 -20.28
N MET A 835 3.26 -29.89 -20.95
CA MET A 835 4.01 -28.72 -20.52
C MET A 835 3.26 -27.42 -20.79
N GLU A 836 2.57 -27.34 -21.92
CA GLU A 836 1.76 -26.18 -22.29
C GLU A 836 0.62 -25.94 -21.30
N ALA A 837 0.02 -27.01 -20.78
CA ALA A 837 -0.99 -26.94 -19.74
C ALA A 837 -0.49 -26.33 -18.42
N LEU A 838 0.83 -26.26 -18.20
CA LEU A 838 1.43 -25.68 -17.01
C LEU A 838 1.83 -24.21 -17.19
N ILE A 839 1.72 -23.65 -18.39
CA ILE A 839 2.22 -22.30 -18.68
C ILE A 839 1.41 -21.25 -17.91
N VAL A 840 2.13 -20.49 -17.10
CA VAL A 840 1.62 -19.29 -16.42
C VAL A 840 1.84 -18.07 -17.29
N GLU A 841 3.00 -17.99 -17.94
CA GLU A 841 3.41 -16.80 -18.67
C GLU A 841 4.48 -17.13 -19.72
N GLU A 842 4.53 -16.34 -20.79
CA GLU A 842 5.61 -16.35 -21.76
C GLU A 842 6.07 -14.92 -22.05
N GLY A 843 7.37 -14.71 -22.24
CA GLY A 843 7.86 -13.37 -22.48
C GLY A 843 9.33 -13.26 -22.81
N CYS A 844 9.77 -12.02 -23.01
CA CYS A 844 11.09 -11.69 -23.50
C CYS A 844 11.71 -10.58 -22.67
N GLY A 845 12.94 -10.80 -22.20
CA GLY A 845 13.79 -9.79 -21.61
C GLY A 845 14.95 -9.42 -22.53
N PHE A 846 15.32 -8.15 -22.57
CA PHE A 846 16.53 -7.71 -23.26
C PHE A 846 17.65 -7.50 -22.25
N ARG A 847 18.58 -8.44 -22.16
CA ARG A 847 19.74 -8.32 -21.27
C ARG A 847 20.59 -7.11 -21.70
N PRO A 848 20.87 -6.13 -20.81
CA PRO A 848 21.66 -4.94 -21.13
C PRO A 848 23.15 -5.29 -21.20
N ALA A 849 23.57 -5.94 -22.28
CA ALA A 849 24.96 -6.30 -22.49
C ALA A 849 25.77 -5.10 -22.98
N ARG A 850 27.08 -5.16 -22.74
CA ARG A 850 28.02 -4.12 -23.19
C ARG A 850 29.32 -4.76 -23.66
N LYS A 851 29.84 -4.32 -24.81
CA LYS A 851 31.19 -4.72 -25.24
C LYS A 851 32.21 -4.18 -24.23
N GLY A 852 33.13 -5.03 -23.79
CA GLY A 852 34.06 -4.68 -22.70
C GLY A 852 33.49 -4.89 -21.29
N GLY A 853 32.26 -5.39 -21.14
CA GLY A 853 31.68 -5.75 -19.83
C GLY A 853 31.08 -4.58 -19.06
N ILE A 854 30.88 -4.78 -17.76
CA ILE A 854 30.27 -3.79 -16.85
C ILE A 854 31.11 -2.51 -16.85
N ARG A 855 30.47 -1.36 -17.04
CA ARG A 855 31.11 -0.06 -16.88
C ARG A 855 30.88 0.45 -15.47
N MET A 856 31.95 0.57 -14.69
CA MET A 856 31.95 1.14 -13.34
C MET A 856 33.16 2.06 -13.15
N GLU A 857 32.93 3.36 -13.28
CA GLU A 857 33.96 4.40 -13.15
C GLU A 857 33.31 5.74 -12.83
N THR A 858 34.09 6.68 -12.28
CA THR A 858 33.66 8.05 -11.98
C THR A 858 34.14 9.00 -13.06
N GLU A 859 33.23 9.81 -13.61
CA GLU A 859 33.53 10.90 -14.53
C GLU A 859 33.07 12.24 -13.91
N TRP A 860 33.97 13.22 -13.85
CA TRP A 860 33.61 14.57 -13.37
C TRP A 860 33.05 15.42 -14.50
N ARG A 861 31.78 15.80 -14.39
CA ARG A 861 31.11 16.63 -15.41
C ARG A 861 30.89 18.04 -14.93
N GLU A 862 31.21 19.00 -15.80
CA GLU A 862 30.84 20.39 -15.58
C GLU A 862 29.34 20.56 -15.74
N VAL A 863 28.69 21.21 -14.76
CA VAL A 863 27.25 21.45 -14.79
C VAL A 863 26.96 22.54 -15.83
N PRO A 864 26.14 22.28 -16.86
CA PRO A 864 25.80 23.27 -17.88
C PRO A 864 25.23 24.55 -17.24
N GLY A 865 25.68 25.71 -17.73
CA GLY A 865 25.25 27.01 -17.20
C GLY A 865 25.77 27.35 -15.79
N SER A 866 26.54 26.46 -15.16
CA SER A 866 27.22 26.77 -13.89
C SER A 866 28.53 27.52 -14.13
N GLN A 867 29.00 28.30 -13.15
CA GLN A 867 30.31 28.95 -13.18
C GLN A 867 31.44 27.93 -12.86
N GLY A 868 31.55 26.85 -13.63
CA GLY A 868 32.60 25.83 -13.50
C GLY A 868 32.38 24.80 -12.39
N ARG A 869 31.15 24.63 -11.87
CA ARG A 869 30.83 23.58 -10.88
C ARG A 869 30.95 22.21 -11.55
N LYS A 870 31.62 21.27 -10.90
CA LYS A 870 31.69 19.87 -11.34
C LYS A 870 30.93 18.94 -10.41
N VAL A 871 30.26 17.94 -10.97
CA VAL A 871 29.54 16.89 -10.25
C VAL A 871 30.07 15.53 -10.72
N PRO A 872 30.40 14.60 -9.82
CA PRO A 872 30.77 13.24 -10.18
C PRO A 872 29.56 12.46 -10.71
N VAL A 873 29.74 11.86 -11.87
CA VAL A 873 28.83 10.91 -12.50
C VAL A 873 29.46 9.53 -12.44
N ILE A 874 28.81 8.59 -11.75
CA ILE A 874 29.33 7.24 -11.53
C ILE A 874 28.51 6.27 -12.37
N PHE A 875 29.17 5.57 -13.29
CA PHE A 875 28.49 4.61 -14.15
C PHE A 875 28.33 3.26 -13.45
N ASN A 876 27.19 2.59 -13.66
CA ASN A 876 26.94 1.24 -13.19
C ASN A 876 25.90 0.55 -14.09
N TYR A 877 26.35 0.14 -15.28
CA TYR A 877 25.52 -0.51 -16.29
C TYR A 877 26.33 -1.48 -17.17
N GLY A 878 25.65 -2.28 -18.00
CA GLY A 878 26.29 -3.30 -18.85
C GLY A 878 26.35 -4.70 -18.24
N HIS A 879 25.40 -5.03 -17.36
CA HIS A 879 25.39 -6.30 -16.60
C HIS A 879 24.87 -7.52 -17.38
N ALA A 880 24.54 -7.39 -18.66
CA ALA A 880 24.06 -8.48 -19.51
C ALA A 880 23.08 -9.44 -18.78
N GLY A 881 23.42 -10.73 -18.67
CA GLY A 881 22.61 -11.77 -18.02
C GLY A 881 22.89 -11.97 -16.52
N TYR A 882 23.80 -11.20 -15.93
CA TYR A 882 24.32 -11.40 -14.58
C TYR A 882 23.98 -10.24 -13.64
N GLY A 883 22.96 -9.43 -13.96
CA GLY A 883 22.57 -8.27 -13.14
C GLY A 883 22.18 -8.61 -11.71
N PHE A 884 21.43 -9.69 -11.49
CA PHE A 884 21.07 -10.12 -10.12
C PHE A 884 22.28 -10.63 -9.37
N GLN A 885 23.06 -11.53 -9.98
CA GLN A 885 24.25 -12.14 -9.36
C GLN A 885 25.43 -11.18 -9.20
N THR A 886 25.39 -9.96 -9.74
CA THR A 886 26.43 -8.95 -9.50
C THR A 886 25.91 -7.73 -8.72
N SER A 887 24.63 -7.71 -8.35
CA SER A 887 23.96 -6.49 -7.88
C SER A 887 24.57 -5.87 -6.62
N TRP A 888 24.80 -6.65 -5.56
CA TRP A 888 25.33 -6.13 -4.29
C TRP A 888 26.84 -5.85 -4.37
N GLY A 889 27.61 -6.71 -5.05
CA GLY A 889 29.03 -6.44 -5.30
C GLY A 889 29.23 -5.15 -6.11
N SER A 890 28.43 -4.94 -7.17
CA SER A 890 28.48 -3.69 -7.94
C SER A 890 28.04 -2.48 -7.11
N ALA A 891 27.03 -2.62 -6.25
CA ALA A 891 26.60 -1.56 -5.35
C ALA A 891 27.69 -1.15 -4.35
N ASN A 892 28.45 -2.11 -3.82
CA ASN A 892 29.59 -1.85 -2.94
C ASN A 892 30.69 -1.05 -3.66
N VAL A 893 31.04 -1.43 -4.90
CA VAL A 893 32.02 -0.72 -5.72
C VAL A 893 31.56 0.71 -6.00
N VAL A 894 30.31 0.90 -6.40
CA VAL A 894 29.74 2.23 -6.67
C VAL A 894 29.71 3.10 -5.43
N THR A 895 29.35 2.54 -4.27
CA THR A 895 29.37 3.26 -3.00
C THR A 895 30.78 3.70 -2.64
N LYS A 896 31.79 2.85 -2.86
CA LYS A 896 33.19 3.22 -2.67
C LYS A 896 33.64 4.34 -3.61
N LEU A 897 33.29 4.26 -4.89
CA LEU A 897 33.59 5.32 -5.87
C LEU A 897 32.91 6.65 -5.49
N LEU A 898 31.70 6.58 -4.92
CA LEU A 898 30.99 7.76 -4.41
C LEU A 898 31.73 8.37 -3.23
N GLU A 899 32.10 7.60 -2.22
CA GLU A 899 32.86 8.08 -1.06
C GLU A 899 34.18 8.72 -1.48
N GLU A 900 34.91 8.10 -2.41
CA GLU A 900 36.16 8.63 -2.97
C GLU A 900 35.94 9.95 -3.72
N ALA A 901 34.81 10.10 -4.42
CA ALA A 901 34.46 11.35 -5.08
C ALA A 901 34.04 12.43 -4.07
N MET A 902 33.24 12.07 -3.05
CA MET A 902 32.78 13.00 -2.02
C MET A 902 33.92 13.53 -1.15
N ALA A 903 34.99 12.76 -0.96
CA ALA A 903 36.20 13.21 -0.30
C ALA A 903 36.99 14.29 -1.09
N GLN A 904 36.66 14.50 -2.37
CA GLN A 904 37.30 15.51 -3.23
C GLN A 904 36.49 16.80 -3.38
N VAL A 905 35.24 16.85 -2.85
CA VAL A 905 34.29 17.98 -2.99
C VAL A 905 34.24 18.87 -1.75
#